data_AF-A0A1G2MJQ9-F1
#
_entry.id   AF-A0A1G2MJQ9-F1
#
_cell.length_a   1.000
_cell.length_b   1.000
_cell.length_c   1.000
_cell.angle_alpha   90.00
_cell.angle_beta   90.00
_cell.angle_gamma   90.00
#
_symmetry.space_group_name_H-M   'P 1'
#
loop_
_entity.id
_entity.type
_entity.pdbx_description
1 polymer ?
#
loop_
_entity_poly.entity_id
_entity_poly.type
_entity_poly.pdbx_seq_one_letter_code
_entity_poly.pdbx_strand_id
1 'polypeptide(L)'
;MNNAPTNVDTQAISEVRKRDGRIVPFDMTRIEQAISRAFKAVEEGSEKDAARIASLASDELVRLKGLSRDPRFLPSIELIQDTVEQVLMREEFGRTAKAYILYRQKRAELRENRGIVSKEIRELAEASKQYFKNSLGEFIYYRSYSRWMPEKGRRETWIETVNRFMGFMREMLGGKLDENTYTELREGILKHEAMPSMRLLQFAGTPAKTTNVCAYNCSYIAPERFQDLAEIMYISMCGGGAGWSVESQNVGKFPQIAMQTGKKFPSYRVLDSKEGWCDALSFALSTYASGADVDFDFSAIRPAGTRLKTMGGRASGPGPLQKLLSFARERILKRQGKRLTNLDVHDIICMIGDCVVAGGVRRSAMISLSDLDDETLRDAKKGAFYVTEPQRMLANNSAVYREKPTSAEFMREWLALMESGSGERGIFNRGILTKILPKRRLAALREERGYFDESGETLIGPIGTNPCVTGDTLVYVADGRGHVPIQQLAGEGKDIPVFCLDGRGRIVVRYMRHPRVTGYRQPIYALTLDDGSVVRTTANHKFRLRNGAYREVRDLKHGDSLFIITKYEASIKDIFPTANSNSQNYWWVNRGGLVGNDAEHRLIASFHYNTTIPKSYVVHHKDRNAENNAPGNLKILSKVDHDALHTDFMAGDKNPMRRAAYEWSDEKWAEYKLKHSNNNKGERNKNFSGVTDNELQHHAMKLTRLTGGRFSNRNWIEYAKANNLPQSFCKWRRDHLGGVLGLAKWAALELSFENIDADPRIAASYKKYTALGYDCEITNNQFFIMKCCEVCSKIFRTTISTRECGICSISCGLAKKWTDTDFRKKTLLKIKATHDSYRGEMREKQAEVYSDLVFNLGRAPLKEEWKRACRQRGISFEISRSSSPFLSYADLKEAASRVNHKVVSVSLVGYEDVYNGTVDEFHNFFVGGFAGVTRNGKRKFVYLNNPQCGEIILQSKQFCNLTEIVARPEDTKESLRRKVRLATILGTFQSTLTYFPYLSAEWKEHCERERLLGVSITGQWDSPRVRTPEVLNALREEAITVNTEFAAKFGINPSTAITCVKPSGTLSQMVDSSSGMHPRHAPYYIRRIRISATDSLFKMLKDQGVPNFPEVGQTREDANTFVLEFPVTAPLHSVFKNDVSALEQLEHWKIVRNCYTEHNPSVTISVGENEWIAVADWLYKNWNIVCGLSFLPRDNHVYRLAPYEEIDEAKYETLRKHWEHVDFSKIMAYEKADEQDLKRELACAGGVCEI
;
A
#
# COMPACT_ATOMS: atom_id res chain seq x y z
N MET A 1 63.51 -49.58 5.70
CA MET A 1 64.49 -48.95 6.61
C MET A 1 64.22 -47.45 6.64
N ASN A 2 64.64 -46.77 7.71
CA ASN A 2 64.31 -45.36 7.94
C ASN A 2 65.22 -44.43 7.12
N ASN A 3 64.71 -43.26 6.75
CA ASN A 3 65.25 -41.98 7.21
C ASN A 3 64.21 -40.87 6.95
N ALA A 4 63.92 -40.07 7.98
CA ALA A 4 62.96 -38.98 7.90
C ALA A 4 63.68 -37.64 7.78
N PRO A 5 63.17 -36.68 6.98
CA PRO A 5 63.56 -35.28 7.11
C PRO A 5 62.95 -34.69 8.40
N THR A 6 63.75 -33.86 9.07
CA THR A 6 63.47 -33.23 10.37
C THR A 6 62.21 -32.35 10.40
N ASN A 7 61.54 -32.31 11.54
CA ASN A 7 60.55 -31.28 11.87
C ASN A 7 61.11 -29.87 11.64
N VAL A 8 60.27 -28.98 11.10
CA VAL A 8 60.44 -27.52 11.18
C VAL A 8 59.22 -26.96 11.90
N ASP A 9 59.46 -26.01 12.81
CA ASP A 9 58.48 -25.53 13.79
C ASP A 9 57.32 -24.74 13.14
N THR A 10 56.08 -25.07 13.50
CA THR A 10 54.86 -24.61 12.83
C THR A 10 54.16 -23.41 13.49
N GLN A 11 54.84 -22.68 14.40
CA GLN A 11 54.31 -21.45 15.03
C GLN A 11 55.19 -20.21 14.82
N ALA A 12 55.30 -19.75 13.57
CA ALA A 12 56.11 -18.56 13.25
C ALA A 12 55.37 -17.21 13.32
N ILE A 13 54.02 -17.15 13.22
CA ILE A 13 53.23 -15.92 13.38
C ILE A 13 52.06 -16.17 14.34
N SER A 14 52.11 -15.55 15.53
CA SER A 14 51.08 -15.63 16.56
C SER A 14 50.01 -14.54 16.42
N GLU A 15 50.38 -13.34 15.95
CA GLU A 15 49.54 -12.15 15.99
C GLU A 15 49.60 -11.31 14.70
N VAL A 16 48.62 -10.42 14.53
CA VAL A 16 48.50 -9.47 13.41
C VAL A 16 47.96 -8.12 13.87
N ARG A 17 48.51 -7.02 13.33
CA ARG A 17 48.04 -5.64 13.60
C ARG A 17 46.92 -5.25 12.64
N LYS A 18 45.72 -5.00 13.18
CA LYS A 18 44.58 -4.47 12.43
C LYS A 18 44.76 -3.00 12.05
N ARG A 19 43.98 -2.59 11.05
CA ARG A 19 43.88 -1.22 10.51
C ARG A 19 43.44 -0.16 11.54
N ASP A 20 42.86 -0.58 12.67
CA ASP A 20 42.45 0.27 13.80
C ASP A 20 43.44 0.19 14.99
N GLY A 21 44.67 -0.27 14.74
CA GLY A 21 45.73 -0.40 15.73
C GLY A 21 45.62 -1.62 16.65
N ARG A 22 44.46 -2.31 16.70
CA ARG A 22 44.28 -3.48 17.57
C ARG A 22 45.12 -4.67 17.11
N ILE A 23 45.81 -5.29 18.05
CA ILE A 23 46.49 -6.58 17.87
C ILE A 23 45.47 -7.70 18.10
N VAL A 24 45.51 -8.77 17.29
CA VAL A 24 44.73 -10.00 17.48
C VAL A 24 45.54 -11.23 17.07
N PRO A 25 45.14 -12.44 17.49
CA PRO A 25 45.72 -13.68 16.98
C PRO A 25 45.67 -13.79 15.45
N PHE A 26 46.70 -14.39 14.87
CA PHE A 26 46.76 -14.74 13.45
C PHE A 26 45.85 -15.95 13.14
N ASP A 27 45.18 -15.91 11.99
CA ASP A 27 44.13 -16.87 11.62
C ASP A 27 44.12 -17.05 10.10
N MET A 28 44.78 -18.12 9.63
CA MET A 28 44.95 -18.44 8.20
C MET A 28 43.61 -18.70 7.49
N THR A 29 42.58 -19.17 8.21
CA THR A 29 41.26 -19.46 7.60
C THR A 29 40.59 -18.21 7.03
N ARG A 30 40.92 -17.02 7.55
CA ARG A 30 40.45 -15.73 7.03
C ARG A 30 41.09 -15.38 5.69
N ILE A 31 42.34 -15.79 5.48
CA ILE A 31 43.08 -15.59 4.24
C ILE A 31 42.46 -16.48 3.15
N GLU A 32 42.30 -17.77 3.45
CA GLU A 32 41.61 -18.75 2.59
C GLU A 32 40.19 -18.30 2.22
N GLN A 33 39.38 -17.86 3.20
CA GLN A 33 38.03 -17.35 2.94
C GLN A 33 38.02 -16.09 2.06
N ALA A 34 39.03 -15.23 2.15
CA ALA A 34 39.15 -14.05 1.28
C ALA A 34 39.47 -14.45 -0.16
N ILE A 35 40.37 -15.43 -0.35
CA ILE A 35 40.75 -15.97 -1.66
C ILE A 35 39.58 -16.74 -2.30
N SER A 36 38.92 -17.63 -1.55
CA SER A 36 37.73 -18.39 -2.00
C SER A 36 36.60 -17.47 -2.48
N ARG A 37 36.40 -16.32 -1.83
CA ARG A 37 35.45 -15.29 -2.28
C ARG A 37 35.88 -14.57 -3.56
N ALA A 38 37.19 -14.37 -3.77
CA ALA A 38 37.72 -13.77 -4.99
C ALA A 38 37.58 -14.75 -6.18
N PHE A 39 38.00 -16.01 -6.01
CA PHE A 39 37.80 -17.09 -6.99
C PHE A 39 36.32 -17.21 -7.42
N LYS A 40 35.40 -17.29 -6.45
CA LYS A 40 33.94 -17.32 -6.71
C LYS A 40 33.37 -16.04 -7.35
N ALA A 41 34.11 -14.93 -7.36
CA ALA A 41 33.68 -13.67 -7.99
C ALA A 41 34.15 -13.53 -9.45
N VAL A 42 35.07 -14.39 -9.93
CA VAL A 42 35.57 -14.37 -11.32
C VAL A 42 35.47 -15.73 -12.04
N GLU A 43 34.94 -16.76 -11.38
CA GLU A 43 34.80 -18.14 -11.89
C GLU A 43 36.16 -18.74 -12.33
N GLU A 44 37.19 -18.51 -11.50
CA GLU A 44 38.56 -19.00 -11.65
C GLU A 44 38.98 -19.70 -10.34
N GLY A 45 39.78 -20.76 -10.40
CA GLY A 45 40.31 -21.49 -9.23
C GLY A 45 39.29 -22.36 -8.45
N SER A 46 39.78 -23.22 -7.57
CA SER A 46 38.98 -24.09 -6.69
C SER A 46 39.18 -23.77 -5.20
N GLU A 47 38.37 -24.38 -4.31
CA GLU A 47 38.57 -24.25 -2.86
C GLU A 47 39.88 -24.88 -2.38
N LYS A 48 40.38 -25.93 -3.07
CA LYS A 48 41.71 -26.49 -2.80
C LYS A 48 42.82 -25.51 -3.17
N ASP A 49 42.64 -24.73 -4.23
CA ASP A 49 43.57 -23.66 -4.59
C ASP A 49 43.51 -22.51 -3.57
N ALA A 50 42.33 -22.19 -3.02
CA ALA A 50 42.20 -21.16 -1.99
C ALA A 50 43.03 -21.49 -0.75
N ALA A 51 42.98 -22.75 -0.29
CA ALA A 51 43.82 -23.24 0.81
C ALA A 51 45.31 -23.25 0.43
N ARG A 52 45.67 -23.66 -0.81
CA ARG A 52 47.05 -23.67 -1.32
C ARG A 52 47.66 -22.27 -1.35
N ILE A 53 46.93 -21.27 -1.87
CA ILE A 53 47.35 -19.87 -1.91
C ILE A 53 47.43 -19.28 -0.49
N ALA A 54 46.52 -19.64 0.41
CA ALA A 54 46.57 -19.20 1.81
C ALA A 54 47.81 -19.73 2.55
N SER A 55 48.19 -21.00 2.34
CA SER A 55 49.45 -21.57 2.86
C SER A 55 50.64 -20.80 2.31
N LEU A 56 50.76 -20.68 0.99
CA LEU A 56 51.88 -20.00 0.33
C LEU A 56 52.03 -18.52 0.76
N ALA A 57 50.92 -17.84 1.04
CA ALA A 57 50.95 -16.49 1.60
C ALA A 57 51.38 -16.47 3.08
N SER A 58 51.00 -17.47 3.87
CA SER A 58 51.48 -17.65 5.25
C SER A 58 53.00 -17.95 5.27
N ASP A 59 53.46 -18.86 4.42
CA ASP A 59 54.87 -19.25 4.29
C ASP A 59 55.75 -18.04 3.88
N GLU A 60 55.25 -17.20 2.97
CA GLU A 60 55.93 -15.97 2.56
C GLU A 60 55.96 -14.92 3.68
N LEU A 61 54.89 -14.77 4.48
CA LEU A 61 54.91 -13.90 5.66
C LEU A 61 55.90 -14.38 6.74
N VAL A 62 56.06 -15.70 6.89
CA VAL A 62 57.08 -16.31 7.75
C VAL A 62 58.50 -16.04 7.23
N ARG A 63 58.71 -16.14 5.91
CA ARG A 63 59.96 -15.78 5.25
C ARG A 63 60.31 -14.29 5.48
N LEU A 64 59.33 -13.39 5.35
CA LEU A 64 59.49 -11.95 5.60
C LEU A 64 59.83 -11.66 7.07
N LYS A 65 59.22 -12.37 8.03
CA LYS A 65 59.59 -12.28 9.46
C LYS A 65 61.07 -12.61 9.66
N GLY A 66 61.52 -13.75 9.15
CA GLY A 66 62.91 -14.20 9.27
C GLY A 66 63.93 -13.25 8.61
N LEU A 67 63.56 -12.64 7.48
CA LEU A 67 64.40 -11.65 6.79
C LEU A 67 64.50 -10.32 7.54
N SER A 68 63.45 -9.88 8.23
CA SER A 68 63.43 -8.60 8.94
C SER A 68 64.40 -8.51 10.11
N ARG A 69 64.70 -9.66 10.75
CA ARG A 69 65.47 -9.79 12.01
C ARG A 69 64.94 -8.97 13.21
N ASP A 70 63.79 -8.32 13.12
CA ASP A 70 63.16 -7.64 14.27
C ASP A 70 62.36 -8.65 15.10
N PRO A 71 62.70 -8.90 16.39
CA PRO A 71 61.90 -9.75 17.26
C PRO A 71 60.48 -9.23 17.51
N ARG A 72 60.17 -7.98 17.14
CA ARG A 72 58.84 -7.35 17.22
C ARG A 72 58.12 -7.28 15.87
N PHE A 73 58.59 -8.01 14.84
CA PHE A 73 57.89 -8.10 13.56
C PHE A 73 56.46 -8.61 13.75
N LEU A 74 55.50 -7.72 13.52
CA LEU A 74 54.07 -7.95 13.65
C LEU A 74 53.42 -7.55 12.32
N PRO A 75 52.97 -8.51 11.50
CA PRO A 75 52.43 -8.20 10.18
C PRO A 75 51.20 -7.28 10.29
N SER A 76 51.10 -6.32 9.37
CA SER A 76 49.89 -5.51 9.23
C SER A 76 48.89 -6.22 8.30
N ILE A 77 47.60 -5.90 8.43
CA ILE A 77 46.59 -6.40 7.50
C ILE A 77 46.86 -5.96 6.04
N GLU A 78 47.56 -4.85 5.81
CA GLU A 78 47.96 -4.49 4.43
C GLU A 78 49.06 -5.43 3.92
N LEU A 79 50.12 -5.68 4.69
CA LEU A 79 51.21 -6.59 4.32
C LEU A 79 50.70 -7.99 3.96
N ILE A 80 49.74 -8.51 4.72
CA ILE A 80 49.08 -9.79 4.40
C ILE A 80 48.37 -9.75 3.06
N GLN A 81 47.72 -8.63 2.70
CA GLN A 81 47.05 -8.50 1.41
C GLN A 81 48.02 -8.27 0.26
N ASP A 82 49.12 -7.51 0.47
CA ASP A 82 50.22 -7.39 -0.49
C ASP A 82 50.82 -8.77 -0.82
N THR A 83 51.05 -9.61 0.21
CA THR A 83 51.54 -10.98 0.02
C THR A 83 50.53 -11.86 -0.73
N VAL A 84 49.24 -11.82 -0.40
CA VAL A 84 48.20 -12.58 -1.11
C VAL A 84 48.11 -12.17 -2.57
N GLU A 85 48.22 -10.88 -2.89
CA GLU A 85 48.22 -10.37 -4.26
C GLU A 85 49.44 -10.86 -5.05
N GLN A 86 50.64 -10.82 -4.45
CA GLN A 86 51.87 -11.34 -5.07
C GLN A 86 51.78 -12.86 -5.32
N VAL A 87 51.27 -13.65 -4.37
CA VAL A 87 51.11 -15.09 -4.55
C VAL A 87 50.05 -15.39 -5.63
N LEU A 88 48.90 -14.69 -5.65
CA LEU A 88 47.90 -14.86 -6.71
C LEU A 88 48.46 -14.52 -8.11
N MET A 89 49.37 -13.55 -8.25
CA MET A 89 50.06 -13.28 -9.52
C MET A 89 51.07 -14.37 -9.88
N ARG A 90 51.90 -14.81 -8.93
CA ARG A 90 52.97 -15.82 -9.15
C ARG A 90 52.40 -17.17 -9.55
N GLU A 91 51.25 -17.53 -9.00
CA GLU A 91 50.57 -18.81 -9.21
C GLU A 91 49.56 -18.74 -10.39
N GLU A 92 49.80 -17.85 -11.35
CA GLU A 92 49.06 -17.62 -12.61
C GLU A 92 47.56 -17.25 -12.52
N PHE A 93 47.00 -17.06 -11.32
CA PHE A 93 45.62 -16.63 -11.08
C PHE A 93 45.37 -15.12 -11.34
N GLY A 94 45.77 -14.66 -12.54
CA GLY A 94 45.84 -13.25 -12.89
C GLY A 94 44.50 -12.50 -12.92
N ARG A 95 43.36 -13.18 -13.20
CA ARG A 95 42.04 -12.52 -13.15
C ARG A 95 41.61 -12.33 -11.69
N THR A 96 41.82 -13.35 -10.86
CA THR A 96 41.57 -13.31 -9.42
C THR A 96 42.43 -12.25 -8.74
N ALA A 97 43.74 -12.20 -9.03
CA ALA A 97 44.64 -11.17 -8.53
C ALA A 97 44.11 -9.76 -8.86
N LYS A 98 43.75 -9.50 -10.13
CA LYS A 98 43.21 -8.21 -10.57
C LYS A 98 41.89 -7.86 -9.87
N ALA A 99 40.99 -8.83 -9.69
CA ALA A 99 39.73 -8.62 -8.97
C ALA A 99 39.94 -8.36 -7.47
N TYR A 100 40.89 -9.05 -6.84
CA TYR A 100 41.28 -8.86 -5.44
C TYR A 100 41.82 -7.45 -5.20
N ILE A 101 42.75 -6.99 -6.06
CA ILE A 101 43.33 -5.64 -6.02
C ILE A 101 42.25 -4.56 -6.18
N LEU A 102 41.41 -4.67 -7.22
CA LEU A 102 40.34 -3.69 -7.46
C LEU A 102 39.31 -3.66 -6.31
N TYR A 103 39.03 -4.80 -5.69
CA TYR A 103 38.19 -4.87 -4.49
C TYR A 103 38.87 -4.22 -3.27
N ARG A 104 40.17 -4.50 -3.05
CA ARG A 104 40.96 -3.90 -1.96
C ARG A 104 41.06 -2.39 -2.10
N GLN A 105 41.44 -1.89 -3.28
CA GLN A 105 41.52 -0.46 -3.60
C GLN A 105 40.18 0.23 -3.34
N LYS A 106 39.08 -0.29 -3.89
CA LYS A 106 37.74 0.25 -3.66
C LYS A 106 37.34 0.24 -2.19
N ARG A 107 37.79 -0.74 -1.39
CA ARG A 107 37.60 -0.76 0.06
C ARG A 107 38.61 0.10 0.82
N ALA A 108 39.72 0.55 0.23
CA ALA A 108 40.67 1.51 0.79
C ALA A 108 40.18 2.95 0.58
N GLU A 109 39.77 3.30 -0.64
CA GLU A 109 39.10 4.58 -0.98
C GLU A 109 37.89 4.82 -0.08
N LEU A 110 37.08 3.79 0.19
CA LEU A 110 35.94 3.84 1.11
C LEU A 110 36.32 3.97 2.60
N ARG A 111 37.57 3.71 3.00
CA ARG A 111 38.08 3.95 4.37
C ARG A 111 38.66 5.35 4.50
N GLU A 112 39.52 5.73 3.56
CA GLU A 112 40.19 7.03 3.49
C GLU A 112 39.17 8.18 3.46
N ASN A 113 38.10 8.03 2.68
CA ASN A 113 37.01 8.99 2.64
C ASN A 113 36.20 9.17 3.95
N ARG A 114 36.42 8.37 5.01
CA ARG A 114 35.55 8.35 6.21
C ARG A 114 36.21 8.83 7.51
N GLY A 115 37.53 8.88 7.59
CA GLY A 115 38.25 9.42 8.75
C GLY A 115 38.12 8.57 10.04
N ILE A 116 38.63 9.12 11.15
CA ILE A 116 38.69 8.47 12.46
C ILE A 116 37.89 9.32 13.47
N VAL A 117 36.95 8.69 14.19
CA VAL A 117 36.17 9.32 15.26
C VAL A 117 37.10 9.64 16.44
N SER A 118 37.05 10.86 16.98
CA SER A 118 37.91 11.27 18.09
C SER A 118 37.56 10.52 19.40
N LYS A 119 38.55 10.40 20.29
CA LYS A 119 38.40 9.72 21.59
C LYS A 119 37.29 10.33 22.44
N GLU A 120 37.28 11.66 22.55
CA GLU A 120 36.27 12.44 23.27
C GLU A 120 34.84 12.19 22.74
N ILE A 121 34.65 12.24 21.42
CA ILE A 121 33.34 11.98 20.79
C ILE A 121 32.86 10.56 21.10
N ARG A 122 33.77 9.58 21.06
CA ARG A 122 33.45 8.19 21.37
C ARG A 122 33.09 7.99 22.85
N GLU A 123 33.76 8.70 23.74
CA GLU A 123 33.46 8.71 25.19
C GLU A 123 32.09 9.35 25.46
N LEU A 124 31.76 10.48 24.82
CA LEU A 124 30.44 11.13 24.91
C LEU A 124 29.31 10.27 24.31
N ALA A 125 29.59 9.52 23.26
CA ALA A 125 28.64 8.61 22.64
C ALA A 125 28.37 7.38 23.53
N GLU A 126 29.41 6.72 24.05
CA GLU A 126 29.24 5.57 24.95
C GLU A 126 28.59 5.96 26.29
N ALA A 127 28.95 7.14 26.84
CA ALA A 127 28.28 7.74 28.01
C ALA A 127 26.81 8.13 27.75
N SER A 128 26.39 8.27 26.48
CA SER A 128 24.98 8.44 26.10
C SER A 128 24.27 7.12 25.83
N LYS A 129 25.00 6.12 25.30
CA LYS A 129 24.51 4.79 24.95
C LYS A 129 24.01 3.99 26.15
N GLN A 130 24.63 4.17 27.33
CA GLN A 130 24.20 3.52 28.59
C GLN A 130 22.72 3.76 28.97
N TYR A 131 22.08 4.82 28.46
CA TYR A 131 20.67 5.13 28.74
C TYR A 131 19.68 4.39 27.83
N PHE A 132 20.14 3.74 26.76
CA PHE A 132 19.30 2.98 25.82
C PHE A 132 19.37 1.47 26.11
N LYS A 133 18.21 0.84 26.40
CA LYS A 133 18.15 -0.61 26.65
C LYS A 133 18.47 -1.47 25.42
N ASN A 134 18.36 -0.93 24.21
CA ASN A 134 18.62 -1.65 22.95
C ASN A 134 18.95 -0.70 21.77
N SER A 135 19.51 -1.26 20.69
CA SER A 135 19.93 -0.52 19.47
C SER A 135 18.77 0.07 18.66
N LEU A 136 17.54 -0.42 18.84
CA LEU A 136 16.33 0.17 18.25
C LEU A 136 16.04 1.54 18.88
N GLY A 137 16.17 1.65 20.20
CA GLY A 137 15.98 2.91 20.92
C GLY A 137 17.01 3.97 20.56
N GLU A 138 18.29 3.58 20.54
CA GLU A 138 19.41 4.43 20.13
C GLU A 138 19.26 4.91 18.68
N PHE A 139 18.88 4.02 17.75
CA PHE A 139 18.57 4.38 16.37
C PHE A 139 17.41 5.38 16.26
N ILE A 140 16.32 5.19 17.02
CA ILE A 140 15.17 6.10 16.99
C ILE A 140 15.55 7.49 17.51
N TYR A 141 16.39 7.56 18.55
CA TYR A 141 16.97 8.81 19.04
C TYR A 141 17.76 9.54 17.95
N TYR A 142 18.78 8.89 17.37
CA TYR A 142 19.62 9.51 16.34
C TYR A 142 18.83 9.91 15.09
N ARG A 143 17.76 9.18 14.75
CA ARG A 143 16.88 9.48 13.61
C ARG A 143 15.90 10.63 13.86
N SER A 144 15.47 10.86 15.10
CA SER A 144 14.27 11.67 15.38
C SER A 144 14.49 12.88 16.28
N TYR A 145 15.50 12.86 17.15
CA TYR A 145 15.64 13.83 18.26
C TYR A 145 17.04 14.43 18.39
N SER A 146 18.08 13.69 17.97
CA SER A 146 19.45 14.17 17.83
C SER A 146 19.55 15.24 16.74
N ARG A 147 19.82 16.50 17.10
CA ARG A 147 19.98 17.61 16.13
C ARG A 147 21.42 17.80 15.66
N TRP A 148 21.61 18.46 14.52
CA TRP A 148 22.91 18.90 14.05
C TRP A 148 23.41 20.12 14.83
N MET A 149 24.69 20.12 15.21
CA MET A 149 25.43 21.24 15.79
C MET A 149 26.45 21.75 14.77
N PRO A 150 26.16 22.85 14.05
CA PRO A 150 27.07 23.42 13.05
C PRO A 150 28.48 23.68 13.58
N GLU A 151 28.57 24.21 14.81
CA GLU A 151 29.81 24.58 15.49
C GLU A 151 30.68 23.39 15.93
N LYS A 152 30.10 22.18 15.99
CA LYS A 152 30.82 20.92 16.27
C LYS A 152 30.94 20.00 15.06
N GLY A 153 30.34 20.36 13.91
CA GLY A 153 30.34 19.55 12.69
C GLY A 153 29.74 18.14 12.86
N ARG A 154 28.77 17.97 13.77
CA ARG A 154 28.22 16.65 14.13
C ARG A 154 26.80 16.72 14.70
N ARG A 155 26.15 15.55 14.88
CA ARG A 155 24.92 15.44 15.67
C ARG A 155 25.18 15.54 17.18
N GLU A 156 24.15 15.94 17.93
CA GLU A 156 24.04 15.83 19.39
C GLU A 156 24.13 14.37 19.87
N THR A 157 24.72 14.14 21.03
CA THR A 157 24.50 12.94 21.83
C THR A 157 23.29 13.11 22.77
N TRP A 158 22.77 12.02 23.35
CA TRP A 158 21.57 12.08 24.20
C TRP A 158 21.72 13.08 25.36
N ILE A 159 22.90 13.10 25.99
CA ILE A 159 23.22 14.05 27.07
C ILE A 159 23.17 15.50 26.57
N GLU A 160 23.65 15.78 25.35
CA GLU A 160 23.61 17.12 24.75
C GLU A 160 22.17 17.55 24.41
N THR A 161 21.35 16.65 23.86
CA THR A 161 19.91 16.89 23.60
C THR A 161 19.16 17.23 24.89
N VAL A 162 19.38 16.49 25.99
CA VAL A 162 18.74 16.80 27.28
C VAL A 162 19.28 18.10 27.88
N ASN A 163 20.59 18.35 27.81
CA ASN A 163 21.18 19.61 28.27
C ASN A 163 20.59 20.83 27.53
N ARG A 164 20.36 20.75 26.21
CA ARG A 164 19.69 21.81 25.44
C ARG A 164 18.26 22.06 25.92
N PHE A 165 17.49 20.99 26.16
CA PHE A 165 16.13 21.13 26.71
C PHE A 165 16.14 21.79 28.09
N MET A 166 17.01 21.35 29.01
CA MET A 166 17.11 21.91 30.35
C MET A 166 17.59 23.37 30.35
N GLY A 167 18.52 23.73 29.45
CA GLY A 167 18.96 25.12 29.27
C GLY A 167 17.82 26.05 28.80
N PHE A 168 17.05 25.62 27.80
CA PHE A 168 15.85 26.34 27.36
C PHE A 168 14.80 26.48 28.47
N MET A 169 14.57 25.42 29.25
CA MET A 169 13.64 25.46 30.40
C MET A 169 14.09 26.46 31.47
N ARG A 170 15.38 26.48 31.82
CA ARG A 170 15.97 27.46 32.76
C ARG A 170 15.81 28.90 32.28
N GLU A 171 16.06 29.13 30.99
CA GLU A 171 15.92 30.46 30.37
C GLU A 171 14.48 30.96 30.42
N MET A 172 13.51 30.15 29.99
CA MET A 172 12.09 30.53 29.93
C MET A 172 11.44 30.67 31.32
N LEU A 173 11.93 29.95 32.34
CA LEU A 173 11.44 30.06 33.71
C LEU A 173 12.13 31.16 34.55
N GLY A 174 13.22 31.77 34.07
CA GLY A 174 13.83 32.94 34.71
C GLY A 174 14.22 32.74 36.18
N GLY A 175 14.63 31.52 36.57
CA GLY A 175 14.98 31.19 37.96
C GLY A 175 13.82 30.80 38.89
N LYS A 176 12.58 30.64 38.40
CA LYS A 176 11.40 30.19 39.19
C LYS A 176 11.45 28.72 39.68
N LEU A 177 12.61 28.07 39.63
CA LEU A 177 12.86 26.72 40.13
C LEU A 177 14.25 26.65 40.75
N ASP A 178 14.38 25.82 41.77
CA ASP A 178 15.65 25.53 42.44
C ASP A 178 16.53 24.53 41.66
N GLU A 179 17.83 24.53 41.97
CA GLU A 179 18.82 23.69 41.32
C GLU A 179 18.63 22.19 41.56
N ASN A 180 18.04 21.79 42.70
CA ASN A 180 17.78 20.39 43.00
C ASN A 180 16.64 19.87 42.10
N THR A 181 15.55 20.61 41.99
CA THR A 181 14.45 20.31 41.05
C THR A 181 14.94 20.25 39.61
N TYR A 182 15.78 21.18 39.15
CA TYR A 182 16.39 21.09 37.81
C TYR A 182 17.27 19.84 37.64
N THR A 183 18.00 19.43 38.68
CA THR A 183 18.86 18.24 38.65
C THR A 183 18.01 16.96 38.60
N GLU A 184 16.96 16.85 39.43
CA GLU A 184 16.01 15.73 39.39
C GLU A 184 15.33 15.59 38.03
N LEU A 185 14.87 16.70 37.46
CA LEU A 185 14.25 16.73 36.12
C LEU A 185 15.22 16.26 35.05
N ARG A 186 16.46 16.77 35.07
CA ARG A 186 17.51 16.37 34.13
C ARG A 186 17.81 14.87 34.22
N GLU A 187 17.95 14.33 35.43
CA GLU A 187 18.17 12.91 35.62
C GLU A 187 16.97 12.06 35.19
N GLY A 188 15.75 12.48 35.52
CA GLY A 188 14.53 11.76 35.15
C GLY A 188 14.34 11.66 33.63
N ILE A 189 14.75 12.68 32.88
CA ILE A 189 14.75 12.62 31.42
C ILE A 189 15.87 11.69 30.92
N LEU A 190 17.11 11.87 31.40
CA LEU A 190 18.27 11.03 30.99
C LEU A 190 18.01 9.54 31.18
N LYS A 191 17.48 9.16 32.36
CA LYS A 191 17.18 7.78 32.76
C LYS A 191 15.91 7.21 32.09
N HIS A 192 15.24 7.98 31.24
CA HIS A 192 13.95 7.62 30.63
C HIS A 192 12.87 7.26 31.68
N GLU A 193 12.82 8.01 32.78
CA GLU A 193 11.84 7.87 33.87
C GLU A 193 10.58 8.72 33.60
N ALA A 194 10.79 9.98 33.21
CA ALA A 194 9.76 10.97 32.90
C ALA A 194 10.22 11.86 31.74
N MET A 195 9.37 11.99 30.72
CA MET A 195 9.70 12.63 29.45
C MET A 195 8.86 13.89 29.23
N PRO A 196 9.44 15.00 28.75
CA PRO A 196 8.68 16.14 28.26
C PRO A 196 7.98 15.78 26.94
N SER A 197 7.21 16.71 26.37
CA SER A 197 6.68 16.46 25.02
C SER A 197 7.83 16.26 24.03
N MET A 198 7.75 15.20 23.23
CA MET A 198 8.83 14.85 22.30
C MET A 198 9.02 15.89 21.18
N ARG A 199 8.06 16.83 21.03
CA ARG A 199 8.15 17.98 20.13
C ARG A 199 8.94 19.11 20.76
N LEU A 200 8.69 19.45 22.03
CA LEU A 200 9.51 20.41 22.76
C LEU A 200 10.94 19.89 23.00
N LEU A 201 11.15 18.61 23.26
CA LEU A 201 12.49 18.00 23.32
C LEU A 201 13.29 18.20 22.00
N GLN A 202 12.62 17.98 20.88
CA GLN A 202 13.17 18.17 19.53
C GLN A 202 13.49 19.66 19.27
N PHE A 203 12.57 20.58 19.60
CA PHE A 203 12.63 21.98 19.15
C PHE A 203 12.98 23.04 20.21
N ALA A 204 13.24 22.66 21.46
CA ALA A 204 13.79 23.53 22.49
C ALA A 204 15.08 24.24 22.01
N GLY A 205 15.22 25.51 22.38
CA GLY A 205 16.17 26.46 21.78
C GLY A 205 15.47 27.40 20.79
N THR A 206 16.23 27.96 19.83
CA THR A 206 15.76 28.96 18.86
C THR A 206 14.38 28.70 18.23
N PRO A 207 14.03 27.48 17.76
CA PRO A 207 12.76 27.25 17.08
C PRO A 207 11.55 27.50 17.99
N ALA A 208 11.60 27.00 19.23
CA ALA A 208 10.58 27.24 20.24
C ALA A 208 10.52 28.71 20.69
N LYS A 209 11.64 29.47 20.64
CA LYS A 209 11.65 30.92 20.90
C LYS A 209 10.93 31.71 19.79
N THR A 210 11.11 31.31 18.53
CA THR A 210 10.45 31.98 17.38
C THR A 210 8.94 31.78 17.38
N THR A 211 8.45 30.61 17.78
CA THR A 211 7.01 30.35 17.97
C THR A 211 6.81 29.15 18.90
N ASN A 212 5.99 29.31 19.94
CA ASN A 212 5.75 28.21 20.88
C ASN A 212 4.83 27.12 20.30
N VAL A 213 4.15 27.37 19.16
CA VAL A 213 3.30 26.38 18.46
C VAL A 213 4.05 25.06 18.21
N CYS A 214 5.35 25.14 17.90
CA CYS A 214 6.17 23.97 17.60
C CYS A 214 6.53 23.11 18.82
N ALA A 215 6.18 23.53 20.05
CA ALA A 215 6.30 22.75 21.27
C ALA A 215 5.16 21.71 21.41
N TYR A 216 4.00 21.98 20.81
CA TYR A 216 2.80 21.15 20.96
C TYR A 216 2.70 20.10 19.85
N ASN A 217 2.04 18.97 20.15
CA ASN A 217 2.03 17.80 19.27
C ASN A 217 0.73 17.65 18.46
N CYS A 218 -0.40 18.05 19.03
CA CYS A 218 -1.69 18.09 18.35
C CYS A 218 -2.46 19.38 18.73
N SER A 219 -3.39 19.79 17.89
CA SER A 219 -4.34 20.87 18.13
C SER A 219 -5.76 20.46 17.74
N TYR A 220 -6.73 21.32 18.04
CA TYR A 220 -8.10 21.21 17.53
C TYR A 220 -8.73 22.59 17.27
N ILE A 221 -9.54 22.69 16.21
CA ILE A 221 -10.23 23.91 15.81
C ILE A 221 -11.55 23.61 15.08
N ALA A 222 -12.62 24.29 15.45
CA ALA A 222 -13.83 24.40 14.63
C ALA A 222 -13.67 25.62 13.70
N PRO A 223 -13.31 25.44 12.41
CA PRO A 223 -13.14 26.57 11.49
C PRO A 223 -14.49 27.21 11.13
N GLU A 224 -14.52 28.54 11.13
CA GLU A 224 -15.71 29.36 10.87
C GLU A 224 -15.44 30.45 9.81
N ARG A 225 -14.17 30.81 9.59
CA ARG A 225 -13.68 31.83 8.64
C ARG A 225 -12.44 31.33 7.89
N PHE A 226 -12.13 31.90 6.72
CA PHE A 226 -10.99 31.47 5.89
C PHE A 226 -9.63 31.55 6.59
N GLN A 227 -9.43 32.51 7.51
CA GLN A 227 -8.21 32.60 8.31
C GLN A 227 -7.96 31.35 9.17
N ASP A 228 -9.02 30.67 9.63
CA ASP A 228 -8.88 29.45 10.42
C ASP A 228 -8.26 28.30 9.61
N LEU A 229 -8.46 28.30 8.28
CA LEU A 229 -7.82 27.33 7.38
C LEU A 229 -6.32 27.64 7.20
N ALA A 230 -5.95 28.92 7.19
CA ALA A 230 -4.56 29.37 7.22
C ALA A 230 -3.88 29.06 8.57
N GLU A 231 -4.60 29.15 9.69
CA GLU A 231 -4.11 28.72 11.01
C GLU A 231 -3.83 27.19 11.06
N ILE A 232 -4.71 26.35 10.48
CA ILE A 232 -4.48 24.90 10.37
C ILE A 232 -3.23 24.59 9.54
N MET A 233 -3.01 25.35 8.47
CA MET A 233 -1.80 25.25 7.64
C MET A 233 -0.55 25.66 8.41
N TYR A 234 -0.59 26.75 9.18
CA TYR A 234 0.51 27.20 10.03
C TYR A 234 0.90 26.17 11.09
N ILE A 235 -0.09 25.58 11.79
CA ILE A 235 0.15 24.56 12.81
C ILE A 235 0.76 23.30 12.20
N SER A 236 0.24 22.87 11.04
CA SER A 236 0.79 21.75 10.27
C SER A 236 2.25 22.00 9.87
N MET A 237 2.57 23.21 9.38
CA MET A 237 3.94 23.63 9.04
C MET A 237 4.88 23.72 10.25
N CYS A 238 4.35 23.95 11.45
CA CYS A 238 5.12 23.89 12.70
C CYS A 238 5.34 22.46 13.22
N GLY A 239 4.89 21.43 12.48
CA GLY A 239 5.00 20.02 12.87
C GLY A 239 4.00 19.63 13.98
N GLY A 240 2.86 20.31 14.06
CA GLY A 240 1.73 19.92 14.90
C GLY A 240 0.69 19.14 14.09
N GLY A 241 0.11 18.09 14.67
CA GLY A 241 -1.08 17.44 14.10
C GLY A 241 -2.33 18.30 14.29
N ALA A 242 -3.20 18.37 13.29
CA ALA A 242 -4.41 19.19 13.34
C ALA A 242 -5.67 18.33 13.42
N GLY A 243 -6.40 18.44 14.53
CA GLY A 243 -7.81 18.10 14.59
C GLY A 243 -8.67 19.27 14.13
N TRP A 244 -9.84 19.00 13.56
CA TRP A 244 -10.81 20.07 13.29
C TRP A 244 -12.25 19.57 13.28
N SER A 245 -13.25 20.47 13.40
CA SER A 245 -14.66 20.12 13.21
C SER A 245 -15.31 20.87 12.04
N VAL A 246 -15.66 20.12 11.00
CA VAL A 246 -16.56 20.59 9.93
C VAL A 246 -18.03 20.25 10.25
N GLU A 247 -18.43 20.27 11.53
CA GLU A 247 -19.86 20.31 11.86
C GLU A 247 -20.57 21.44 11.13
N SER A 248 -21.80 21.18 10.70
CA SER A 248 -22.62 22.08 9.90
C SER A 248 -22.84 23.42 10.60
N GLN A 249 -22.87 23.43 11.94
CA GLN A 249 -22.96 24.64 12.76
C GLN A 249 -21.73 25.57 12.67
N ASN A 250 -20.57 25.04 12.29
CA ASN A 250 -19.33 25.79 12.09
C ASN A 250 -19.24 26.22 10.62
N VAL A 251 -19.44 25.27 9.70
CA VAL A 251 -19.26 25.47 8.25
C VAL A 251 -20.31 26.42 7.67
N GLY A 252 -21.52 26.45 8.22
CA GLY A 252 -22.56 27.41 7.84
C GLY A 252 -22.18 28.88 8.04
N LYS A 253 -21.16 29.18 8.86
CA LYS A 253 -20.66 30.53 9.12
C LYS A 253 -19.80 31.08 7.98
N PHE A 254 -19.20 30.23 7.15
CA PHE A 254 -18.46 30.66 5.97
C PHE A 254 -19.38 31.42 4.98
N PRO A 255 -18.88 32.47 4.30
CA PRO A 255 -19.69 33.27 3.40
C PRO A 255 -20.20 32.47 2.19
N GLN A 256 -21.33 32.92 1.64
CA GLN A 256 -21.76 32.49 0.30
C GLN A 256 -20.79 33.05 -0.73
N ILE A 257 -20.29 32.20 -1.63
CA ILE A 257 -19.31 32.58 -2.65
C ILE A 257 -20.02 33.43 -3.71
N ALA A 258 -19.53 34.65 -3.96
CA ALA A 258 -20.07 35.53 -4.99
C ALA A 258 -19.76 35.01 -6.40
N MET A 259 -20.56 35.45 -7.38
CA MET A 259 -20.32 35.16 -8.80
C MET A 259 -19.05 35.88 -9.28
N GLN A 260 -18.26 35.25 -10.14
CA GLN A 260 -17.05 35.86 -10.70
C GLN A 260 -17.38 37.06 -11.59
N THR A 261 -16.80 38.21 -11.25
CA THR A 261 -17.02 39.51 -11.88
C THR A 261 -16.09 39.79 -13.06
N GLY A 262 -15.11 38.91 -13.31
CA GLY A 262 -14.00 39.17 -14.24
C GLY A 262 -12.93 40.13 -13.68
N LYS A 263 -13.15 40.75 -12.51
CA LYS A 263 -12.15 41.59 -11.84
C LYS A 263 -10.98 40.74 -11.34
N LYS A 264 -9.79 40.98 -11.88
CA LYS A 264 -8.54 40.41 -11.40
C LYS A 264 -7.75 41.43 -10.58
N PHE A 265 -7.23 41.03 -9.42
CA PHE A 265 -6.30 41.84 -8.64
C PHE A 265 -4.88 41.78 -9.23
N PRO A 266 -4.00 42.75 -8.90
CA PRO A 266 -2.57 42.65 -9.18
C PRO A 266 -1.96 41.36 -8.62
N SER A 267 -0.92 40.84 -9.27
CA SER A 267 -0.30 39.56 -8.87
C SER A 267 0.21 39.61 -7.43
N TYR A 268 -0.20 38.64 -6.61
CA TYR A 268 0.19 38.54 -5.21
C TYR A 268 1.54 37.84 -5.11
N ARG A 269 2.57 38.58 -4.66
CA ARG A 269 3.91 38.02 -4.45
C ARG A 269 3.96 37.25 -3.13
N VAL A 270 4.06 35.93 -3.22
CA VAL A 270 4.15 35.06 -2.05
C VAL A 270 5.51 35.23 -1.38
N LEU A 271 5.51 35.55 -0.09
CA LEU A 271 6.74 35.61 0.70
C LEU A 271 7.23 34.20 1.03
N ASP A 272 8.56 34.01 1.02
CA ASP A 272 9.21 32.80 1.49
C ASP A 272 9.16 32.76 3.04
N SER A 273 7.98 32.45 3.58
CA SER A 273 7.72 32.22 5.01
C SER A 273 6.46 31.37 5.20
N LYS A 274 6.37 30.66 6.33
CA LYS A 274 5.14 29.91 6.69
C LYS A 274 3.95 30.85 6.87
N GLU A 275 4.20 32.01 7.45
CA GLU A 275 3.29 33.15 7.47
C GLU A 275 2.82 33.49 6.04
N GLY A 276 3.74 33.80 5.11
CA GLY A 276 3.43 34.21 3.75
C GLY A 276 2.72 33.15 2.90
N TRP A 277 2.97 31.86 3.11
CA TRP A 277 2.21 30.77 2.48
C TRP A 277 0.78 30.68 3.02
N CYS A 278 0.58 30.91 4.33
CA CYS A 278 -0.73 30.89 4.97
C CYS A 278 -1.53 32.16 4.61
N ASP A 279 -0.88 33.31 4.53
CA ASP A 279 -1.45 34.59 4.08
C ASP A 279 -1.88 34.52 2.62
N ALA A 280 -1.05 33.93 1.75
CA ALA A 280 -1.40 33.67 0.35
C ALA A 280 -2.66 32.78 0.23
N LEU A 281 -2.80 31.76 1.09
CA LEU A 281 -4.01 30.93 1.12
C LEU A 281 -5.24 31.71 1.61
N SER A 282 -5.13 32.45 2.73
CA SER A 282 -6.23 33.23 3.29
C SER A 282 -6.71 34.32 2.31
N PHE A 283 -5.76 35.00 1.66
CA PHE A 283 -6.00 35.99 0.61
C PHE A 283 -6.65 35.36 -0.63
N ALA A 284 -6.16 34.19 -1.09
CA ALA A 284 -6.73 33.46 -2.22
C ALA A 284 -8.20 33.10 -1.96
N LEU A 285 -8.48 32.40 -0.86
CA LEU A 285 -9.82 31.96 -0.47
C LEU A 285 -10.80 33.13 -0.39
N SER A 286 -10.39 34.23 0.25
CA SER A 286 -11.19 35.44 0.42
C SER A 286 -11.45 36.15 -0.92
N THR A 287 -10.43 36.23 -1.79
CA THR A 287 -10.53 36.82 -3.15
C THR A 287 -11.50 36.06 -4.03
N TYR A 288 -11.38 34.72 -4.08
CA TYR A 288 -12.28 33.88 -4.86
C TYR A 288 -13.71 33.93 -4.31
N ALA A 289 -13.87 34.02 -2.99
CA ALA A 289 -15.17 34.17 -2.32
C ALA A 289 -15.84 35.52 -2.62
N SER A 290 -15.07 36.60 -2.80
CA SER A 290 -15.61 37.92 -3.16
C SER A 290 -15.91 38.08 -4.66
N GLY A 291 -15.85 37.02 -5.46
CA GLY A 291 -16.13 37.09 -6.90
C GLY A 291 -15.02 37.78 -7.72
N ALA A 292 -13.80 37.82 -7.19
CA ALA A 292 -12.60 38.31 -7.89
C ALA A 292 -11.59 37.16 -8.07
N ASP A 293 -10.52 37.44 -8.82
CA ASP A 293 -9.46 36.46 -9.12
C ASP A 293 -8.06 37.08 -8.98
N VAL A 294 -7.01 36.27 -8.90
CA VAL A 294 -5.62 36.74 -8.73
C VAL A 294 -4.59 35.72 -9.21
N ASP A 295 -3.47 36.20 -9.77
CA ASP A 295 -2.28 35.39 -10.05
C ASP A 295 -1.29 35.48 -8.89
N PHE A 296 -0.51 34.42 -8.65
CA PHE A 296 0.50 34.38 -7.60
C PHE A 296 1.91 34.37 -8.19
N ASP A 297 2.76 35.29 -7.75
CA ASP A 297 4.20 35.23 -8.00
C ASP A 297 4.88 34.41 -6.90
N PHE A 298 5.51 33.31 -7.32
CA PHE A 298 6.26 32.40 -6.46
C PHE A 298 7.79 32.61 -6.54
N SER A 299 8.27 33.64 -7.26
CA SER A 299 9.70 33.89 -7.55
C SER A 299 10.59 34.01 -6.31
N ALA A 300 10.01 34.44 -5.18
CA ALA A 300 10.74 34.59 -3.93
C ALA A 300 10.93 33.27 -3.17
N ILE A 301 10.15 32.22 -3.47
CA ILE A 301 10.15 30.96 -2.71
C ILE A 301 11.40 30.13 -3.04
N ARG A 302 12.10 29.65 -2.01
CA ARG A 302 13.32 28.84 -2.15
C ARG A 302 13.07 27.54 -2.94
N PRO A 303 14.05 27.06 -3.73
CA PRO A 303 13.88 25.85 -4.52
C PRO A 303 13.77 24.58 -3.65
N ALA A 304 13.20 23.52 -4.24
CA ALA A 304 13.10 22.22 -3.59
C ALA A 304 14.49 21.66 -3.22
N GLY A 305 14.59 21.04 -2.03
CA GLY A 305 15.84 20.51 -1.50
C GLY A 305 16.68 21.48 -0.67
N THR A 306 16.36 22.79 -0.66
CA THR A 306 17.04 23.81 0.17
C THR A 306 16.99 23.43 1.66
N ARG A 307 18.07 23.66 2.43
CA ARG A 307 18.12 23.34 3.87
C ARG A 307 17.23 24.29 4.69
N LEU A 308 16.77 23.82 5.85
CA LEU A 308 15.98 24.57 6.82
C LEU A 308 16.71 24.56 8.18
N LYS A 309 17.49 25.61 8.50
CA LYS A 309 18.31 25.64 9.73
C LYS A 309 17.49 25.51 11.02
N THR A 310 16.32 26.16 11.09
CA THR A 310 15.59 26.34 12.35
C THR A 310 14.80 25.09 12.75
N MET A 311 13.85 24.65 11.92
CA MET A 311 13.04 23.43 12.21
C MET A 311 13.71 22.12 11.75
N GLY A 312 14.80 22.20 10.96
CA GLY A 312 15.40 21.05 10.31
C GLY A 312 14.62 20.61 9.05
N GLY A 313 15.15 19.60 8.36
CA GLY A 313 14.58 19.07 7.11
C GLY A 313 15.03 19.83 5.84
N ARG A 314 14.27 19.69 4.75
CA ARG A 314 14.51 20.37 3.47
C ARG A 314 13.21 20.94 2.93
N ALA A 315 13.29 22.05 2.21
CA ALA A 315 12.15 22.69 1.58
C ALA A 315 11.58 21.84 0.44
N SER A 316 10.26 21.84 0.28
CA SER A 316 9.56 21.17 -0.81
C SER A 316 9.50 21.98 -2.12
N GLY A 317 9.92 23.26 -2.09
CA GLY A 317 9.78 24.20 -3.20
C GLY A 317 8.34 24.75 -3.34
N PRO A 318 8.05 25.60 -4.33
CA PRO A 318 6.72 26.22 -4.49
C PRO A 318 5.61 25.27 -4.98
N GLY A 319 5.96 24.10 -5.54
CA GLY A 319 5.02 23.17 -6.19
C GLY A 319 3.82 22.72 -5.33
N PRO A 320 4.00 22.35 -4.05
CA PRO A 320 2.87 21.97 -3.20
C PRO A 320 1.93 23.14 -2.89
N LEU A 321 2.45 24.36 -2.73
CA LEU A 321 1.62 25.56 -2.57
C LEU A 321 0.82 25.85 -3.85
N GLN A 322 1.46 25.75 -5.02
CA GLN A 322 0.79 25.91 -6.31
C GLN A 322 -0.36 24.91 -6.48
N LYS A 323 -0.15 23.65 -6.10
CA LYS A 323 -1.20 22.61 -6.09
C LYS A 323 -2.33 22.96 -5.11
N LEU A 324 -2.01 23.40 -3.90
CA LEU A 324 -2.98 23.80 -2.88
C LEU A 324 -3.82 25.02 -3.31
N LEU A 325 -3.19 26.10 -3.79
CA LEU A 325 -3.88 27.32 -4.22
C LEU A 325 -4.77 27.05 -5.45
N SER A 326 -4.32 26.20 -6.38
CA SER A 326 -5.12 25.77 -7.54
C SER A 326 -6.34 24.93 -7.11
N PHE A 327 -6.16 23.97 -6.21
CA PHE A 327 -7.25 23.16 -5.65
C PHE A 327 -8.23 24.01 -4.83
N ALA A 328 -7.74 24.94 -4.01
CA ALA A 328 -8.57 25.89 -3.27
C ALA A 328 -9.39 26.77 -4.21
N ARG A 329 -8.78 27.30 -5.28
CA ARG A 329 -9.47 28.05 -6.33
C ARG A 329 -10.57 27.22 -6.99
N GLU A 330 -10.28 25.97 -7.34
CA GLU A 330 -11.26 25.05 -7.92
C GLU A 330 -12.44 24.78 -6.95
N ARG A 331 -12.17 24.54 -5.66
CA ARG A 331 -13.20 24.26 -4.64
C ARG A 331 -14.08 25.47 -4.37
N ILE A 332 -13.50 26.67 -4.19
CA ILE A 332 -14.28 27.91 -4.01
C ILE A 332 -15.11 28.23 -5.26
N LEU A 333 -14.49 28.25 -6.46
CA LEU A 333 -15.20 28.66 -7.67
C LEU A 333 -16.28 27.66 -8.13
N LYS A 334 -16.24 26.40 -7.70
CA LYS A 334 -17.34 25.43 -7.85
C LYS A 334 -18.58 25.76 -7.00
N ARG A 335 -18.47 26.64 -6.00
CA ARG A 335 -19.56 27.04 -5.11
C ARG A 335 -20.06 28.47 -5.35
N GLN A 336 -19.69 29.14 -6.44
CA GLN A 336 -20.29 30.42 -6.85
C GLN A 336 -21.83 30.39 -6.76
N GLY A 337 -22.42 31.39 -6.11
CA GLY A 337 -23.84 31.47 -5.79
C GLY A 337 -24.29 30.58 -4.62
N LYS A 338 -23.39 29.87 -3.93
CA LYS A 338 -23.68 28.90 -2.85
C LYS A 338 -22.70 29.04 -1.67
N ARG A 339 -23.01 28.41 -0.53
CA ARG A 339 -22.06 28.22 0.56
C ARG A 339 -21.21 26.96 0.31
N LEU A 340 -20.12 26.84 1.06
CA LEU A 340 -19.29 25.64 1.15
C LEU A 340 -20.03 24.54 1.92
N THR A 341 -19.75 23.28 1.61
CA THR A 341 -20.19 22.13 2.42
C THR A 341 -19.09 21.67 3.36
N ASN A 342 -19.47 20.87 4.36
CA ASN A 342 -18.56 20.25 5.32
C ASN A 342 -17.40 19.51 4.62
N LEU A 343 -17.72 18.80 3.53
CA LEU A 343 -16.74 18.13 2.69
C LEU A 343 -15.84 19.07 1.87
N ASP A 344 -16.30 20.23 1.42
CA ASP A 344 -15.42 21.20 0.75
C ASP A 344 -14.35 21.71 1.72
N VAL A 345 -14.75 22.05 2.95
CA VAL A 345 -13.84 22.52 4.00
C VAL A 345 -12.89 21.40 4.43
N HIS A 346 -13.40 20.18 4.62
CA HIS A 346 -12.59 18.99 4.89
C HIS A 346 -11.60 18.67 3.76
N ASP A 347 -12.00 18.82 2.49
CA ASP A 347 -11.10 18.61 1.33
C ASP A 347 -9.99 19.67 1.27
N ILE A 348 -10.32 20.94 1.54
CA ILE A 348 -9.31 22.02 1.60
C ILE A 348 -8.32 21.75 2.74
N ILE A 349 -8.78 21.32 3.92
CA ILE A 349 -7.89 20.99 5.06
C ILE A 349 -7.07 19.73 4.79
N CYS A 350 -7.65 18.70 4.16
CA CYS A 350 -6.87 17.55 3.71
C CYS A 350 -5.79 17.95 2.69
N MET A 351 -6.11 18.86 1.76
CA MET A 351 -5.13 19.37 0.78
C MET A 351 -4.06 20.28 1.43
N ILE A 352 -4.39 21.01 2.50
CA ILE A 352 -3.39 21.67 3.37
C ILE A 352 -2.41 20.63 3.93
N GLY A 353 -2.90 19.50 4.40
CA GLY A 353 -2.06 18.38 4.83
C GLY A 353 -1.15 17.86 3.72
N ASP A 354 -1.65 17.70 2.49
CA ASP A 354 -0.87 17.21 1.34
C ASP A 354 0.26 18.20 0.97
N CYS A 355 -0.03 19.50 1.06
CA CYS A 355 0.93 20.59 0.86
C CYS A 355 2.14 20.49 1.82
N VAL A 356 1.91 20.08 3.08
CA VAL A 356 2.94 19.93 4.12
C VAL A 356 3.63 18.55 4.09
N VAL A 357 2.99 17.53 3.51
CA VAL A 357 3.48 16.13 3.47
C VAL A 357 4.32 15.79 2.23
N ALA A 358 4.29 16.65 1.20
CA ALA A 358 5.05 16.48 -0.04
C ALA A 358 6.54 16.18 0.22
N GLY A 359 6.95 14.92 -0.04
CA GLY A 359 8.23 14.35 0.40
C GLY A 359 8.11 12.89 0.86
N GLY A 360 6.92 12.50 1.33
CA GLY A 360 6.41 11.14 1.13
C GLY A 360 6.80 10.04 2.12
N VAL A 361 7.19 10.37 3.37
CA VAL A 361 7.49 9.34 4.40
C VAL A 361 6.75 9.52 5.75
N ARG A 362 6.07 10.65 5.99
CA ARG A 362 5.13 10.78 7.11
C ARG A 362 3.92 11.65 6.75
N ARG A 363 2.70 11.13 6.97
CA ARG A 363 1.46 11.93 6.93
C ARG A 363 1.42 12.85 8.15
N SER A 364 0.95 14.08 8.00
CA SER A 364 0.56 14.91 9.16
C SER A 364 -0.52 14.17 9.95
N ALA A 365 -0.49 14.27 11.28
CA ALA A 365 -1.39 13.54 12.16
C ALA A 365 -2.71 14.30 12.30
N MET A 366 -3.69 13.99 11.45
CA MET A 366 -4.93 14.76 11.35
C MET A 366 -6.19 13.97 11.67
N ILE A 367 -7.21 14.67 12.18
CA ILE A 367 -8.50 14.12 12.61
C ILE A 367 -9.64 15.09 12.27
N SER A 368 -10.63 14.62 11.52
CA SER A 368 -11.81 15.38 11.16
C SER A 368 -13.00 15.01 12.05
N LEU A 369 -13.64 16.02 12.60
CA LEU A 369 -14.90 16.01 13.31
C LEU A 369 -15.99 16.61 12.35
N SER A 370 -17.28 16.32 12.56
CA SER A 370 -18.45 16.61 11.66
C SER A 370 -19.78 16.38 12.42
N ASP A 371 -20.96 16.17 11.83
CA ASP A 371 -22.21 15.91 12.58
C ASP A 371 -22.63 14.43 12.56
N LEU A 372 -23.44 13.93 13.52
CA LEU A 372 -23.89 12.52 13.57
C LEU A 372 -24.82 12.15 12.40
N ASP A 373 -25.21 13.16 11.62
CA ASP A 373 -25.98 13.15 10.36
C ASP A 373 -25.23 13.72 9.11
N ASP A 374 -23.92 14.01 9.18
CA ASP A 374 -23.08 14.36 8.01
C ASP A 374 -22.51 13.16 7.19
N GLU A 375 -23.26 12.60 6.24
CA GLU A 375 -22.71 11.54 5.37
C GLU A 375 -21.71 12.08 4.34
N THR A 376 -21.53 13.42 4.20
CA THR A 376 -20.44 13.99 3.40
C THR A 376 -19.07 13.59 3.98
N LEU A 377 -18.96 13.55 5.31
CA LEU A 377 -17.73 13.23 6.03
C LEU A 377 -17.62 11.76 6.41
N ARG A 378 -18.74 11.04 6.52
CA ARG A 378 -18.71 9.57 6.55
C ARG A 378 -18.10 9.08 5.28
N ASP A 379 -18.76 9.43 4.19
CA ASP A 379 -18.59 8.81 2.90
C ASP A 379 -17.41 9.41 2.11
N ALA A 380 -16.30 9.63 2.84
CA ALA A 380 -15.06 10.22 2.37
C ALA A 380 -13.93 9.20 2.10
N LYS A 381 -13.88 8.07 2.84
CA LYS A 381 -12.67 7.20 2.99
C LYS A 381 -12.84 5.67 2.79
N LYS A 382 -13.63 5.20 1.82
CA LYS A 382 -13.71 3.78 1.39
C LYS A 382 -13.76 3.74 -0.14
N GLY A 383 -13.69 2.55 -0.71
CA GLY A 383 -13.43 2.38 -2.15
C GLY A 383 -12.11 3.04 -2.53
N ALA A 384 -12.02 3.55 -3.76
CA ALA A 384 -10.78 4.06 -4.35
C ALA A 384 -10.47 5.54 -4.02
N PHE A 385 -10.88 6.04 -2.85
CA PHE A 385 -10.64 7.44 -2.44
C PHE A 385 -9.15 7.81 -2.46
N TYR A 386 -8.28 6.85 -2.16
CA TYR A 386 -6.81 6.93 -2.26
C TYR A 386 -6.28 7.14 -3.70
N VAL A 387 -7.15 7.18 -4.72
CA VAL A 387 -6.82 7.53 -6.11
C VAL A 387 -7.54 8.81 -6.55
N THR A 388 -8.81 8.97 -6.17
CA THR A 388 -9.68 10.06 -6.68
C THR A 388 -9.62 11.34 -5.86
N GLU A 389 -9.49 11.22 -4.54
CA GLU A 389 -9.40 12.32 -3.58
C GLU A 389 -8.29 11.98 -2.55
N PRO A 390 -7.05 11.72 -3.02
CA PRO A 390 -5.99 11.07 -2.21
C PRO A 390 -5.60 11.88 -0.97
N GLN A 391 -5.84 13.19 -0.96
CA GLN A 391 -5.65 14.04 0.22
C GLN A 391 -6.46 13.55 1.43
N ARG A 392 -7.63 12.91 1.22
CA ARG A 392 -8.46 12.36 2.30
C ARG A 392 -7.81 11.16 3.01
N MET A 393 -6.71 10.62 2.49
CA MET A 393 -5.88 9.66 3.23
C MET A 393 -5.15 10.28 4.43
N LEU A 394 -5.13 11.61 4.56
CA LEU A 394 -4.28 12.30 5.53
C LEU A 394 -4.96 12.51 6.90
N ALA A 395 -6.29 12.40 6.97
CA ALA A 395 -7.06 12.61 8.20
C ALA A 395 -8.08 11.49 8.48
N ASN A 396 -8.56 11.45 9.72
CA ASN A 396 -9.52 10.46 10.24
C ASN A 396 -10.86 11.15 10.64
N ASN A 397 -11.98 10.93 9.92
CA ASN A 397 -13.37 11.46 10.14
C ASN A 397 -14.34 10.75 11.17
N SER A 398 -14.27 11.05 12.49
CA SER A 398 -14.75 10.33 13.75
C SER A 398 -16.25 9.92 13.90
N ALA A 399 -16.84 9.64 15.09
CA ALA A 399 -18.32 9.69 15.38
C ALA A 399 -18.74 10.50 16.65
N VAL A 400 -19.45 11.66 16.60
CA VAL A 400 -20.06 12.31 17.79
C VAL A 400 -21.25 11.57 18.28
N TYR A 401 -21.36 11.57 19.59
CA TYR A 401 -22.62 11.40 20.26
C TYR A 401 -22.85 12.61 21.16
N ARG A 402 -23.95 13.32 20.93
CA ARG A 402 -24.41 14.42 21.82
C ARG A 402 -25.25 13.88 22.99
N GLU A 403 -25.65 12.61 22.91
CA GLU A 403 -26.39 11.86 23.92
C GLU A 403 -26.02 10.36 23.86
N LYS A 404 -26.77 9.46 24.52
CA LYS A 404 -26.56 8.02 24.32
C LYS A 404 -27.28 7.58 23.03
N PRO A 405 -26.56 7.07 22.02
CA PRO A 405 -27.20 6.45 20.85
C PRO A 405 -28.07 5.27 21.30
N THR A 406 -29.20 5.08 20.63
CA THR A 406 -29.98 3.83 20.70
C THR A 406 -29.09 2.62 20.35
N SER A 407 -29.49 1.41 20.74
CA SER A 407 -28.74 0.18 20.40
C SER A 407 -28.48 0.06 18.88
N ALA A 408 -29.40 0.57 18.06
CA ALA A 408 -29.28 0.53 16.60
C ALA A 408 -28.33 1.63 16.05
N GLU A 409 -28.31 2.83 16.65
CA GLU A 409 -27.29 3.88 16.45
C GLU A 409 -25.90 3.43 16.85
N PHE A 410 -25.75 2.87 18.04
CA PHE A 410 -24.47 2.34 18.49
C PHE A 410 -24.01 1.21 17.57
N MET A 411 -24.84 0.19 17.32
CA MET A 411 -24.48 -0.89 16.41
C MET A 411 -24.27 -0.42 14.97
N ARG A 412 -24.78 0.75 14.57
CA ARG A 412 -24.43 1.38 13.28
C ARG A 412 -22.96 1.63 13.22
N GLU A 413 -22.50 2.54 14.06
CA GLU A 413 -21.11 2.96 14.13
C GLU A 413 -20.17 1.86 14.59
N TRP A 414 -20.70 0.87 15.32
CA TRP A 414 -19.94 -0.27 15.76
C TRP A 414 -19.55 -1.23 14.64
N LEU A 415 -20.55 -1.74 13.92
CA LEU A 415 -20.28 -2.59 12.76
C LEU A 415 -19.58 -1.74 11.70
N ALA A 416 -20.03 -0.50 11.53
CA ALA A 416 -19.40 0.55 10.75
C ALA A 416 -18.11 1.16 11.40
N LEU A 417 -17.48 0.41 12.31
CA LEU A 417 -16.07 0.46 12.69
C LEU A 417 -15.36 -0.90 12.51
N MET A 418 -16.00 -2.00 12.92
CA MET A 418 -15.46 -3.38 12.96
C MET A 418 -14.79 -3.83 11.66
N GLU A 419 -15.20 -3.24 10.55
CA GLU A 419 -15.19 -3.88 9.26
C GLU A 419 -14.68 -3.01 8.11
N SER A 420 -13.94 -1.90 8.29
CA SER A 420 -13.24 -1.26 7.13
C SER A 420 -11.86 -1.86 6.92
N GLY A 421 -11.42 -2.70 7.85
CA GLY A 421 -10.01 -3.00 8.08
C GLY A 421 -9.18 -1.79 8.53
N SER A 422 -9.70 -0.56 8.46
CA SER A 422 -8.94 0.65 8.79
C SER A 422 -9.17 1.18 10.22
N GLY A 423 -10.10 0.60 10.99
CA GLY A 423 -10.39 1.01 12.38
C GLY A 423 -11.22 2.31 12.46
N GLU A 424 -12.02 2.51 11.43
CA GLU A 424 -12.68 3.75 11.05
C GLU A 424 -14.19 3.47 11.06
N ARG A 425 -15.11 3.93 11.94
CA ARG A 425 -15.14 5.07 12.90
C ARG A 425 -15.03 4.75 14.39
N GLY A 426 -13.89 5.11 14.97
CA GLY A 426 -13.83 5.38 16.40
C GLY A 426 -14.75 6.53 16.85
N ILE A 427 -15.09 6.46 18.13
CA ILE A 427 -16.16 7.18 18.84
C ILE A 427 -15.60 8.44 19.51
N PHE A 428 -16.37 9.53 19.50
CA PHE A 428 -16.15 10.74 20.29
C PHE A 428 -17.45 11.20 20.99
N ASN A 429 -17.68 10.79 22.23
CA ASN A 429 -18.92 11.11 22.94
C ASN A 429 -18.86 12.48 23.65
N ARG A 430 -19.45 13.52 23.05
CA ARG A 430 -19.62 14.86 23.65
C ARG A 430 -20.63 14.85 24.80
N GLY A 431 -21.71 14.09 24.65
CA GLY A 431 -22.86 14.09 25.58
C GLY A 431 -22.55 13.67 27.01
N ILE A 432 -21.41 13.02 27.25
CA ILE A 432 -20.93 12.62 28.58
C ILE A 432 -19.86 13.55 29.16
N LEU A 433 -19.38 14.56 28.42
CA LEU A 433 -18.29 15.44 28.88
C LEU A 433 -18.63 16.17 30.19
N THR A 434 -19.89 16.57 30.38
CA THR A 434 -20.39 17.19 31.63
C THR A 434 -20.38 16.24 32.83
N LYS A 435 -20.21 14.93 32.60
CA LYS A 435 -20.17 13.87 33.62
C LYS A 435 -18.74 13.36 33.88
N ILE A 436 -17.83 13.52 32.92
CA ILE A 436 -16.48 12.92 32.97
C ILE A 436 -15.31 13.92 33.06
N LEU A 437 -15.53 15.21 32.75
CA LEU A 437 -14.52 16.25 32.90
C LEU A 437 -14.48 16.78 34.34
N PRO A 438 -13.32 17.24 34.84
CA PRO A 438 -13.23 17.82 36.18
C PRO A 438 -14.14 19.04 36.37
N LYS A 439 -14.73 19.20 37.57
CA LYS A 439 -15.58 20.36 37.91
C LYS A 439 -14.92 21.71 37.58
N ARG A 440 -13.60 21.82 37.81
CA ARG A 440 -12.80 23.02 37.48
C ARG A 440 -12.71 23.32 35.98
N ARG A 441 -12.82 22.31 35.11
CA ARG A 441 -12.93 22.47 33.65
C ARG A 441 -14.33 22.88 33.22
N LEU A 442 -15.35 22.30 33.84
CA LEU A 442 -16.74 22.68 33.60
C LEU A 442 -17.07 24.11 34.09
N ALA A 443 -16.33 24.64 35.07
CA ALA A 443 -16.39 26.05 35.44
C ALA A 443 -15.80 26.95 34.33
N ALA A 444 -14.55 26.71 33.92
CA ALA A 444 -13.87 27.50 32.89
C ALA A 444 -14.56 27.48 31.51
N LEU A 445 -15.34 26.43 31.21
CA LEU A 445 -16.18 26.34 29.99
C LEU A 445 -17.57 26.99 30.14
N ARG A 446 -18.03 27.31 31.36
CA ARG A 446 -19.28 28.06 31.60
C ARG A 446 -19.10 29.57 31.57
N GLU A 447 -17.88 30.04 31.79
CA GLU A 447 -17.48 31.44 31.55
C GLU A 447 -17.53 31.81 30.05
N GLU A 448 -17.56 30.80 29.16
CA GLU A 448 -17.53 30.95 27.72
C GLU A 448 -18.94 30.80 27.10
N ARG A 449 -19.45 31.88 26.48
CA ARG A 449 -20.81 31.90 25.91
C ARG A 449 -20.96 30.92 24.74
N GLY A 450 -22.06 30.16 24.75
CA GLY A 450 -22.43 29.24 23.66
C GLY A 450 -21.87 27.82 23.74
N TYR A 451 -21.10 27.49 24.78
CA TYR A 451 -20.68 26.10 25.03
C TYR A 451 -21.74 25.23 25.70
N PHE A 452 -22.67 25.85 26.43
CA PHE A 452 -23.82 25.19 27.06
C PHE A 452 -25.13 25.64 26.41
N ASP A 453 -26.15 24.78 26.52
CA ASP A 453 -27.53 25.06 26.16
C ASP A 453 -28.20 26.07 27.12
N GLU A 454 -29.43 26.47 26.81
CA GLU A 454 -30.20 27.44 27.61
C GLU A 454 -30.52 26.93 29.04
N SER A 455 -30.42 25.61 29.28
CA SER A 455 -30.54 25.02 30.62
C SER A 455 -29.26 25.12 31.45
N GLY A 456 -28.08 25.24 30.83
CA GLY A 456 -26.78 25.18 31.48
C GLY A 456 -26.29 23.76 31.84
N GLU A 457 -27.03 22.72 31.44
CA GLU A 457 -26.75 21.31 31.78
C GLU A 457 -26.07 20.54 30.63
N THR A 458 -26.32 20.90 29.37
CA THR A 458 -25.86 20.17 28.18
C THR A 458 -24.75 20.93 27.45
N LEU A 459 -23.60 20.28 27.22
CA LEU A 459 -22.48 20.89 26.47
C LEU A 459 -22.70 20.72 24.96
N ILE A 460 -23.00 21.83 24.28
CA ILE A 460 -23.36 21.89 22.85
C ILE A 460 -22.24 22.43 21.94
N GLY A 461 -21.20 23.08 22.51
CA GLY A 461 -20.06 23.63 21.77
C GLY A 461 -19.37 22.59 20.84
N PRO A 462 -18.68 23.03 19.77
CA PRO A 462 -18.27 22.16 18.66
C PRO A 462 -17.11 21.21 19.01
N ILE A 463 -17.39 19.91 19.02
CA ILE A 463 -16.49 18.78 19.33
C ILE A 463 -17.11 17.48 18.72
N GLY A 464 -17.08 17.25 17.37
CA GLY A 464 -18.09 16.52 16.48
C GLY A 464 -17.82 15.13 15.79
N THR A 465 -18.81 14.49 15.06
CA THR A 465 -18.95 13.48 13.88
C THR A 465 -20.29 12.59 13.82
N ASN A 466 -20.76 11.53 13.03
CA ASN A 466 -20.84 11.06 11.57
C ASN A 466 -21.82 9.75 11.32
N PRO A 467 -22.56 9.40 10.16
CA PRO A 467 -23.98 8.75 10.03
C PRO A 467 -24.44 7.41 9.22
N CYS A 468 -25.60 7.33 8.45
CA CYS A 468 -26.76 6.33 8.29
C CYS A 468 -27.22 5.80 6.83
N VAL A 469 -28.45 5.22 6.54
CA VAL A 469 -29.11 4.94 5.16
C VAL A 469 -30.70 4.93 5.02
N THR A 470 -31.42 3.80 4.71
CA THR A 470 -32.90 3.63 4.41
C THR A 470 -33.42 2.18 4.41
N GLY A 471 -34.76 1.92 4.41
CA GLY A 471 -35.43 0.63 4.74
C GLY A 471 -36.06 -0.29 3.67
N ASP A 472 -36.86 0.22 2.71
CA ASP A 472 -37.46 -0.60 1.63
C ASP A 472 -36.42 -1.06 0.58
N THR A 473 -35.27 -0.40 0.59
CA THR A 473 -34.10 -0.64 -0.25
C THR A 473 -33.63 -2.10 -0.19
N LEU A 474 -33.60 -2.74 -1.37
CA LEU A 474 -33.07 -4.10 -1.56
C LEU A 474 -31.54 -4.14 -1.33
N VAL A 475 -31.04 -5.23 -0.76
CA VAL A 475 -29.61 -5.53 -0.56
C VAL A 475 -29.23 -6.76 -1.38
N TYR A 476 -28.05 -6.77 -2.00
CA TYR A 476 -27.52 -7.91 -2.76
C TYR A 476 -26.94 -8.99 -1.82
N VAL A 477 -27.70 -10.06 -1.59
CA VAL A 477 -27.37 -11.13 -0.65
C VAL A 477 -26.77 -12.36 -1.35
N ALA A 478 -25.87 -13.02 -0.63
CA ALA A 478 -25.05 -14.17 -1.04
C ALA A 478 -25.48 -15.49 -0.37
N ASP A 479 -26.63 -15.50 0.31
CA ASP A 479 -27.20 -16.67 0.99
C ASP A 479 -28.04 -17.59 0.06
N GLY A 480 -28.22 -17.20 -1.20
CA GLY A 480 -29.04 -17.87 -2.20
C GLY A 480 -30.35 -17.14 -2.56
N ARG A 481 -30.84 -16.21 -1.72
CA ARG A 481 -32.07 -15.45 -1.98
C ARG A 481 -31.92 -14.37 -3.06
N GLY A 482 -30.68 -14.01 -3.40
CA GLY A 482 -30.38 -13.03 -4.44
C GLY A 482 -30.45 -11.59 -3.94
N HIS A 483 -31.63 -11.07 -3.63
CA HIS A 483 -31.76 -9.75 -3.00
C HIS A 483 -33.02 -9.65 -2.12
N VAL A 484 -32.93 -8.88 -1.04
CA VAL A 484 -33.97 -8.82 0.02
C VAL A 484 -34.05 -7.39 0.58
N PRO A 485 -35.23 -6.85 0.93
CA PRO A 485 -35.36 -5.51 1.53
C PRO A 485 -34.62 -5.41 2.86
N ILE A 486 -33.88 -4.33 3.11
CA ILE A 486 -33.08 -4.20 4.34
C ILE A 486 -33.93 -4.08 5.61
N GLN A 487 -35.18 -3.58 5.52
CA GLN A 487 -36.17 -3.67 6.60
C GLN A 487 -36.55 -5.12 6.92
N GLN A 488 -36.70 -5.99 5.91
CA GLN A 488 -36.93 -7.42 6.14
C GLN A 488 -35.69 -8.07 6.77
N LEU A 489 -34.48 -7.78 6.26
CA LEU A 489 -33.23 -8.29 6.84
C LEU A 489 -33.03 -7.80 8.29
N ALA A 490 -33.53 -6.61 8.63
CA ALA A 490 -33.51 -6.09 9.98
C ALA A 490 -34.53 -6.77 10.91
N GLY A 491 -35.74 -7.05 10.39
CA GLY A 491 -36.75 -7.85 11.09
C GLY A 491 -36.33 -9.32 11.27
N GLU A 492 -35.49 -9.85 10.37
CA GLU A 492 -34.89 -11.19 10.49
C GLU A 492 -33.83 -11.28 11.59
N GLY A 493 -33.24 -10.15 11.99
CA GLY A 493 -32.30 -10.05 13.13
C GLY A 493 -31.00 -10.85 12.99
N LYS A 494 -30.56 -11.11 11.76
CA LYS A 494 -29.44 -12.03 11.45
C LYS A 494 -28.35 -11.35 10.64
N ASP A 495 -27.13 -11.88 10.77
CA ASP A 495 -26.02 -11.53 9.89
C ASP A 495 -26.23 -12.18 8.50
N ILE A 496 -26.20 -11.35 7.46
CA ILE A 496 -26.54 -11.75 6.09
C ILE A 496 -25.28 -11.66 5.22
N PRO A 497 -24.82 -12.70 4.53
CA PRO A 497 -23.70 -12.57 3.62
C PRO A 497 -24.13 -11.70 2.43
N VAL A 498 -23.36 -10.68 2.08
CA VAL A 498 -23.65 -9.72 0.98
C VAL A 498 -22.44 -9.52 0.09
N PHE A 499 -22.69 -9.00 -1.11
CA PHE A 499 -21.63 -8.56 -2.01
C PHE A 499 -21.12 -7.16 -1.63
N CYS A 500 -19.81 -6.96 -1.73
CA CYS A 500 -19.09 -5.74 -1.38
C CYS A 500 -17.86 -5.52 -2.26
N LEU A 501 -17.17 -4.38 -2.12
CA LEU A 501 -15.88 -4.09 -2.75
C LEU A 501 -14.73 -4.15 -1.75
N ASP A 502 -13.67 -4.87 -2.09
CA ASP A 502 -12.44 -4.86 -1.30
C ASP A 502 -11.64 -3.55 -1.43
N GLY A 503 -10.61 -3.39 -0.59
CA GLY A 503 -9.66 -2.26 -0.64
C GLY A 503 -8.89 -2.10 -1.96
N ARG A 504 -9.14 -2.93 -2.98
CA ARG A 504 -8.60 -2.84 -4.35
C ARG A 504 -9.71 -2.79 -5.43
N GLY A 505 -10.98 -2.62 -5.05
CA GLY A 505 -12.11 -2.53 -5.98
C GLY A 505 -12.55 -3.88 -6.61
N ARG A 506 -12.24 -5.01 -5.99
CA ARG A 506 -12.70 -6.35 -6.41
C ARG A 506 -14.01 -6.69 -5.71
N ILE A 507 -14.93 -7.36 -6.40
CA ILE A 507 -16.14 -7.90 -5.75
C ILE A 507 -15.72 -9.06 -4.85
N VAL A 508 -16.10 -8.99 -3.58
CA VAL A 508 -15.98 -10.09 -2.61
C VAL A 508 -17.31 -10.26 -1.86
N VAL A 509 -17.46 -11.38 -1.14
CA VAL A 509 -18.60 -11.61 -0.23
C VAL A 509 -18.11 -11.44 1.20
N ARG A 510 -18.90 -10.77 2.04
CA ARG A 510 -18.63 -10.41 3.44
C ARG A 510 -19.97 -10.38 4.21
N TYR A 511 -19.99 -10.57 5.53
CA TYR A 511 -21.25 -10.45 6.24
C TYR A 511 -21.66 -8.99 6.40
N MET A 512 -22.91 -8.70 6.02
CA MET A 512 -23.68 -7.60 6.55
C MET A 512 -24.20 -8.03 7.93
N ARG A 513 -23.49 -7.60 8.95
CA ARG A 513 -23.85 -7.70 10.35
C ARG A 513 -25.08 -6.84 10.68
N HIS A 514 -25.94 -7.37 11.55
CA HIS A 514 -27.13 -6.75 12.15
C HIS A 514 -27.81 -5.63 11.33
N PRO A 515 -28.39 -5.88 10.15
CA PRO A 515 -29.23 -4.87 9.47
C PRO A 515 -30.25 -4.27 10.46
N ARG A 516 -30.41 -2.94 10.50
CA ARG A 516 -31.06 -2.24 11.64
C ARG A 516 -31.63 -0.89 11.26
N VAL A 517 -32.52 -0.32 12.10
CA VAL A 517 -33.06 1.05 11.99
C VAL A 517 -32.00 2.10 12.37
N THR A 518 -32.01 3.29 11.76
CA THR A 518 -30.86 4.20 11.75
C THR A 518 -31.12 5.69 11.88
N GLY A 519 -32.25 6.01 12.49
CA GLY A 519 -32.76 7.37 12.56
C GLY A 519 -34.24 7.27 12.32
N TYR A 520 -35.01 7.79 13.26
CA TYR A 520 -36.46 7.74 13.17
C TYR A 520 -36.93 8.97 12.39
N ARG A 521 -37.92 8.78 11.51
CA ARG A 521 -38.56 9.84 10.69
C ARG A 521 -37.58 10.80 10.00
N GLN A 522 -36.56 10.28 9.32
CA GLN A 522 -35.59 11.09 8.58
C GLN A 522 -36.11 11.48 7.18
N PRO A 523 -35.70 12.62 6.60
CA PRO A 523 -36.16 13.08 5.28
C PRO A 523 -35.62 12.20 4.14
N ILE A 524 -36.53 11.60 3.37
CA ILE A 524 -36.23 10.61 2.33
C ILE A 524 -36.32 11.21 0.93
N TYR A 525 -35.32 10.92 0.12
CA TYR A 525 -35.20 11.33 -1.27
C TYR A 525 -35.25 10.11 -2.19
N ALA A 526 -36.05 10.19 -3.26
CA ALA A 526 -36.06 9.21 -4.34
C ALA A 526 -35.06 9.63 -5.43
N LEU A 527 -34.17 8.71 -5.77
CA LEU A 527 -33.13 8.81 -6.79
C LEU A 527 -33.55 7.94 -7.98
N THR A 528 -33.95 8.55 -9.09
CA THR A 528 -34.36 7.86 -10.33
C THR A 528 -33.20 7.77 -11.32
N LEU A 529 -33.03 6.64 -12.00
CA LEU A 529 -31.98 6.39 -13.01
C LEU A 529 -32.55 6.26 -14.44
N ASP A 530 -31.65 6.21 -15.44
CA ASP A 530 -31.96 6.23 -16.87
C ASP A 530 -32.53 4.93 -17.46
N ASP A 531 -32.55 3.85 -16.68
CA ASP A 531 -33.35 2.65 -16.94
C ASP A 531 -34.74 2.68 -16.28
N GLY A 532 -35.07 3.76 -15.55
CA GLY A 532 -36.31 3.91 -14.78
C GLY A 532 -36.26 3.34 -13.36
N SER A 533 -35.12 2.80 -12.91
CA SER A 533 -34.97 2.32 -11.54
C SER A 533 -34.96 3.45 -10.50
N VAL A 534 -35.40 3.17 -9.27
CA VAL A 534 -35.47 4.14 -8.17
C VAL A 534 -34.83 3.57 -6.90
N VAL A 535 -34.00 4.37 -6.22
CA VAL A 535 -33.54 4.13 -4.84
C VAL A 535 -34.14 5.19 -3.92
N ARG A 536 -34.58 4.82 -2.71
CA ARG A 536 -35.08 5.78 -1.70
C ARG A 536 -34.08 5.85 -0.55
N THR A 537 -33.58 7.02 -0.20
CA THR A 537 -32.53 7.19 0.84
C THR A 537 -32.43 8.59 1.43
N THR A 538 -31.69 8.77 2.54
CA THR A 538 -31.48 10.07 3.16
C THR A 538 -30.75 11.05 2.23
N ALA A 539 -30.99 12.35 2.43
CA ALA A 539 -30.42 13.42 1.61
C ALA A 539 -28.88 13.31 1.46
N ASN A 540 -28.24 12.99 2.57
CA ASN A 540 -26.81 12.87 2.75
C ASN A 540 -26.24 11.55 2.14
N HIS A 541 -27.06 10.54 1.84
CA HIS A 541 -26.53 9.21 1.58
C HIS A 541 -25.68 9.12 0.32
N LYS A 542 -24.48 8.51 0.40
CA LYS A 542 -23.61 8.39 -0.76
C LYS A 542 -23.71 7.10 -1.54
N PHE A 543 -23.78 7.26 -2.85
CA PHE A 543 -23.45 6.22 -3.81
C PHE A 543 -22.11 6.48 -4.49
N ARG A 544 -21.39 5.39 -4.77
CA ARG A 544 -20.17 5.39 -5.59
C ARG A 544 -20.51 5.76 -7.04
N LEU A 545 -19.77 6.71 -7.61
CA LEU A 545 -19.81 7.07 -9.03
C LEU A 545 -18.85 6.19 -9.83
N ARG A 546 -19.09 6.05 -11.15
CA ARG A 546 -18.33 5.15 -12.02
C ARG A 546 -16.82 5.46 -12.09
N ASN A 547 -16.45 6.73 -11.87
CA ASN A 547 -15.06 7.19 -11.76
C ASN A 547 -14.36 6.83 -10.43
N GLY A 548 -15.07 6.21 -9.47
CA GLY A 548 -14.54 5.76 -8.20
C GLY A 548 -14.67 6.74 -7.02
N ALA A 549 -15.16 7.96 -7.25
CA ALA A 549 -15.56 8.88 -6.19
C ALA A 549 -16.92 8.46 -5.59
N TYR A 550 -17.35 9.09 -4.49
CA TYR A 550 -18.67 8.90 -3.88
C TYR A 550 -19.38 10.26 -3.82
N ARG A 551 -20.68 10.31 -4.10
CA ARG A 551 -21.50 11.54 -4.03
C ARG A 551 -22.83 11.29 -3.30
N GLU A 552 -23.26 12.26 -2.50
CA GLU A 552 -24.52 12.21 -1.76
C GLU A 552 -25.74 12.31 -2.69
N VAL A 553 -26.88 11.73 -2.31
CA VAL A 553 -28.11 11.78 -3.09
C VAL A 553 -28.59 13.20 -3.34
N ARG A 554 -28.53 14.12 -2.36
CA ARG A 554 -28.86 15.55 -2.56
C ARG A 554 -27.92 16.29 -3.53
N ASP A 555 -26.75 15.74 -3.81
CA ASP A 555 -25.75 16.28 -4.74
C ASP A 555 -25.73 15.56 -6.10
N LEU A 556 -26.48 14.46 -6.28
CA LEU A 556 -26.61 13.74 -7.55
C LEU A 556 -27.50 14.51 -8.54
N LYS A 557 -27.07 14.58 -9.81
CA LYS A 557 -27.66 15.40 -10.87
C LYS A 557 -28.00 14.58 -12.10
N HIS A 558 -29.01 15.03 -12.85
CA HIS A 558 -29.36 14.48 -14.16
C HIS A 558 -28.11 14.33 -15.06
N GLY A 559 -27.70 13.08 -15.32
CA GLY A 559 -26.52 12.71 -16.11
C GLY A 559 -25.36 12.08 -15.33
N ASP A 560 -25.37 12.11 -13.99
CA ASP A 560 -24.32 11.51 -13.16
C ASP A 560 -24.28 9.97 -13.31
N SER A 561 -23.15 9.44 -13.79
CA SER A 561 -22.92 8.01 -13.98
C SER A 561 -22.53 7.29 -12.67
N LEU A 562 -23.44 6.47 -12.14
CA LEU A 562 -23.20 5.66 -10.94
C LEU A 562 -22.28 4.46 -11.21
N PHE A 563 -21.53 4.03 -10.20
CA PHE A 563 -20.81 2.76 -10.26
C PHE A 563 -21.77 1.62 -9.92
N ILE A 564 -22.12 0.85 -10.95
CA ILE A 564 -22.94 -0.34 -10.82
C ILE A 564 -22.11 -1.62 -10.88
N ILE A 565 -22.61 -2.68 -10.23
CA ILE A 565 -22.28 -4.06 -10.62
C ILE A 565 -23.52 -4.72 -11.21
N THR A 566 -23.34 -5.60 -12.19
CA THR A 566 -24.43 -6.30 -12.88
C THR A 566 -24.36 -7.80 -12.62
N LYS A 567 -25.45 -8.38 -12.09
CA LYS A 567 -25.71 -9.83 -12.08
C LYS A 567 -26.47 -10.20 -13.36
N TYR A 568 -26.10 -11.27 -14.07
CA TYR A 568 -26.86 -11.76 -15.22
C TYR A 568 -26.69 -13.27 -15.48
N GLU A 569 -27.67 -13.85 -16.18
CA GLU A 569 -27.73 -15.27 -16.56
C GLU A 569 -27.03 -15.49 -17.93
N ALA A 570 -26.05 -16.41 -18.01
CA ALA A 570 -25.36 -16.79 -19.26
C ALA A 570 -24.67 -18.16 -19.20
N SER A 571 -24.45 -18.82 -20.34
CA SER A 571 -23.67 -20.07 -20.44
C SER A 571 -22.16 -19.80 -20.47
N ILE A 572 -21.34 -20.83 -20.21
CA ILE A 572 -19.88 -20.77 -20.33
C ILE A 572 -19.46 -20.36 -21.75
N LYS A 573 -20.23 -20.75 -22.77
CA LYS A 573 -19.97 -20.46 -24.19
C LYS A 573 -20.24 -19.00 -24.55
N ASP A 574 -21.22 -18.36 -23.90
CA ASP A 574 -21.52 -16.93 -24.07
C ASP A 574 -20.42 -16.04 -23.46
N ILE A 575 -19.81 -16.50 -22.36
CA ILE A 575 -18.70 -15.80 -21.68
C ILE A 575 -17.35 -16.10 -22.36
N PHE A 576 -17.16 -17.32 -22.84
CA PHE A 576 -15.92 -17.79 -23.48
C PHE A 576 -16.23 -18.42 -24.84
N PRO A 577 -16.27 -17.64 -25.95
CA PRO A 577 -16.64 -18.14 -27.28
C PRO A 577 -15.75 -19.25 -27.85
N THR A 578 -14.55 -19.46 -27.29
CA THR A 578 -13.64 -20.56 -27.63
C THR A 578 -13.83 -21.82 -26.78
N ALA A 579 -14.76 -21.82 -25.82
CA ALA A 579 -15.06 -22.97 -24.98
C ALA A 579 -15.91 -23.98 -25.76
N ASN A 580 -15.36 -25.19 -25.94
CA ASN A 580 -15.98 -26.24 -26.75
C ASN A 580 -17.02 -27.05 -25.96
N SER A 581 -17.92 -26.36 -25.24
CA SER A 581 -18.87 -26.92 -24.28
C SER A 581 -20.23 -26.24 -24.35
N ASN A 582 -21.30 -27.00 -24.61
CA ASN A 582 -22.66 -26.54 -24.40
C ASN A 582 -23.02 -26.73 -22.91
N SER A 583 -22.69 -25.75 -22.06
CA SER A 583 -23.08 -25.78 -20.64
C SER A 583 -24.51 -25.28 -20.45
N GLN A 584 -25.09 -25.60 -19.29
CA GLN A 584 -26.22 -24.83 -18.76
C GLN A 584 -25.81 -23.38 -18.40
N ASN A 585 -26.79 -22.54 -18.11
CA ASN A 585 -26.59 -21.15 -17.71
C ASN A 585 -26.24 -21.04 -16.23
N TYR A 586 -25.42 -20.05 -15.88
CA TYR A 586 -25.05 -19.72 -14.52
C TYR A 586 -25.26 -18.22 -14.28
N TRP A 587 -25.38 -17.82 -13.01
CA TRP A 587 -25.27 -16.41 -12.63
C TRP A 587 -23.81 -15.94 -12.67
N TRP A 588 -23.58 -14.85 -13.41
CA TRP A 588 -22.31 -14.13 -13.51
C TRP A 588 -22.47 -12.73 -12.93
N VAL A 589 -21.42 -12.25 -12.27
CA VAL A 589 -21.33 -10.89 -11.73
C VAL A 589 -20.25 -10.13 -12.49
N ASN A 590 -20.56 -8.93 -12.95
CA ASN A 590 -19.67 -8.05 -13.70
C ASN A 590 -19.46 -6.73 -12.96
N ARG A 591 -18.22 -6.22 -12.98
CA ARG A 591 -17.76 -5.02 -12.24
C ARG A 591 -18.10 -3.67 -12.90
N GLY A 592 -19.18 -3.60 -13.68
CA GLY A 592 -19.61 -2.38 -14.37
C GLY A 592 -18.71 -1.97 -15.55
N GLY A 593 -18.01 -2.95 -16.15
CA GLY A 593 -17.00 -2.74 -17.19
C GLY A 593 -16.90 -3.93 -18.13
N LEU A 594 -16.42 -3.72 -19.36
CA LEU A 594 -16.56 -4.70 -20.45
C LEU A 594 -15.60 -5.90 -20.41
N VAL A 595 -14.82 -6.03 -19.34
CA VAL A 595 -13.85 -7.10 -19.11
C VAL A 595 -13.89 -7.52 -17.64
N GLY A 596 -13.88 -8.83 -17.38
CA GLY A 596 -13.95 -9.40 -16.03
C GLY A 596 -15.38 -9.79 -15.63
N ASN A 597 -15.71 -11.07 -15.80
CA ASN A 597 -16.94 -11.68 -15.30
C ASN A 597 -16.56 -12.73 -14.25
N ASP A 598 -17.01 -12.54 -13.02
CA ASP A 598 -16.77 -13.43 -11.90
C ASP A 598 -18.01 -14.32 -11.71
N ALA A 599 -17.84 -15.64 -11.61
CA ALA A 599 -18.97 -16.56 -11.47
C ALA A 599 -19.54 -16.49 -10.04
N GLU A 600 -20.83 -16.18 -9.89
CA GLU A 600 -21.44 -15.89 -8.59
C GLU A 600 -21.28 -17.07 -7.61
N HIS A 601 -21.55 -18.29 -8.09
CA HIS A 601 -21.37 -19.51 -7.31
C HIS A 601 -19.91 -19.75 -6.85
N ARG A 602 -18.89 -19.25 -7.56
CA ARG A 602 -17.49 -19.34 -7.11
C ARG A 602 -17.18 -18.31 -6.05
N LEU A 603 -17.75 -17.10 -6.12
CA LEU A 603 -17.63 -16.10 -5.06
C LEU A 603 -18.29 -16.60 -3.77
N ILE A 604 -19.53 -17.10 -3.86
CA ILE A 604 -20.28 -17.64 -2.72
C ILE A 604 -19.59 -18.88 -2.14
N ALA A 605 -19.16 -19.85 -2.96
CA ALA A 605 -18.46 -21.02 -2.46
C ALA A 605 -17.08 -20.68 -1.86
N SER A 606 -16.34 -19.72 -2.43
CA SER A 606 -15.02 -19.31 -1.92
C SER A 606 -15.13 -18.68 -0.54
N PHE A 607 -16.20 -17.92 -0.31
CA PHE A 607 -16.57 -17.37 0.99
C PHE A 607 -17.07 -18.45 1.96
N HIS A 608 -18.06 -19.26 1.55
CA HIS A 608 -18.67 -20.29 2.41
C HIS A 608 -17.68 -21.34 2.91
N TYR A 609 -16.70 -21.71 2.10
CA TYR A 609 -15.62 -22.63 2.46
C TYR A 609 -14.33 -21.93 2.93
N ASN A 610 -14.37 -20.60 3.16
CA ASN A 610 -13.26 -19.73 3.56
C ASN A 610 -11.92 -20.07 2.85
N THR A 611 -11.94 -20.20 1.51
CA THR A 611 -10.81 -20.70 0.74
C THR A 611 -10.76 -20.18 -0.70
N THR A 612 -9.55 -19.99 -1.23
CA THR A 612 -9.34 -19.55 -2.62
C THR A 612 -9.40 -20.75 -3.58
N ILE A 613 -10.55 -20.96 -4.22
CA ILE A 613 -10.81 -22.14 -5.06
C ILE A 613 -9.91 -22.14 -6.32
N PRO A 614 -8.96 -23.07 -6.47
CA PRO A 614 -8.03 -23.07 -7.61
C PRO A 614 -8.72 -23.34 -8.96
N LYS A 615 -8.05 -22.98 -10.07
CA LYS A 615 -8.59 -23.18 -11.43
C LYS A 615 -8.76 -24.65 -11.83
N SER A 616 -8.09 -25.58 -11.14
CA SER A 616 -8.22 -27.04 -11.29
C SER A 616 -9.41 -27.65 -10.52
N TYR A 617 -10.11 -26.85 -9.71
CA TYR A 617 -11.26 -27.28 -8.91
C TYR A 617 -12.56 -26.69 -9.46
N VAL A 618 -13.62 -27.49 -9.41
CA VAL A 618 -14.97 -27.17 -9.89
C VAL A 618 -15.88 -26.93 -8.68
N VAL A 619 -16.82 -25.99 -8.82
CA VAL A 619 -17.93 -25.83 -7.88
C VAL A 619 -19.14 -26.51 -8.50
N HIS A 620 -19.73 -27.45 -7.77
CA HIS A 620 -20.83 -28.29 -8.21
C HIS A 620 -22.10 -27.96 -7.42
N HIS A 621 -23.22 -27.80 -8.12
CA HIS A 621 -24.55 -27.63 -7.56
C HIS A 621 -25.18 -29.01 -7.30
N LYS A 622 -25.51 -29.33 -6.04
CA LYS A 622 -25.99 -30.68 -5.64
C LYS A 622 -27.34 -31.03 -6.26
N ASP A 623 -28.25 -30.05 -6.33
CA ASP A 623 -29.53 -30.14 -7.06
C ASP A 623 -29.39 -30.05 -8.59
N ARG A 624 -28.16 -29.81 -9.09
CA ARG A 624 -27.78 -29.56 -10.49
C ARG A 624 -28.33 -28.25 -11.08
N ASN A 625 -29.12 -27.47 -10.34
CA ASN A 625 -29.61 -26.17 -10.77
C ASN A 625 -28.51 -25.10 -10.59
N ALA A 626 -27.87 -24.74 -11.69
CA ALA A 626 -26.81 -23.73 -11.75
C ALA A 626 -27.20 -22.30 -11.33
N GLU A 627 -28.50 -22.04 -11.12
CA GLU A 627 -29.02 -20.78 -10.58
C GLU A 627 -29.19 -20.79 -9.07
N ASN A 628 -29.32 -21.98 -8.43
CA ASN A 628 -29.47 -22.11 -6.99
C ASN A 628 -28.12 -22.01 -6.29
N ASN A 629 -27.67 -20.77 -6.10
CA ASN A 629 -26.38 -20.47 -5.48
C ASN A 629 -26.43 -20.42 -3.94
N ALA A 630 -27.46 -20.99 -3.30
CA ALA A 630 -27.49 -21.12 -1.85
C ALA A 630 -26.24 -21.88 -1.35
N PRO A 631 -25.50 -21.40 -0.32
CA PRO A 631 -24.22 -21.98 0.09
C PRO A 631 -24.28 -23.50 0.33
N GLY A 632 -25.34 -23.97 0.99
CA GLY A 632 -25.58 -25.39 1.27
C GLY A 632 -25.85 -26.26 0.03
N ASN A 633 -26.19 -25.69 -1.13
CA ASN A 633 -26.32 -26.42 -2.41
C ASN A 633 -24.98 -26.60 -3.13
N LEU A 634 -23.97 -25.79 -2.80
CA LEU A 634 -22.67 -25.82 -3.46
C LEU A 634 -21.75 -26.91 -2.85
N LYS A 635 -20.81 -27.41 -3.65
CA LYS A 635 -19.72 -28.31 -3.21
C LYS A 635 -18.47 -28.05 -4.05
N ILE A 636 -17.30 -27.90 -3.41
CA ILE A 636 -16.00 -27.88 -4.12
C ILE A 636 -15.56 -29.32 -4.38
N LEU A 637 -15.10 -29.60 -5.60
CA LEU A 637 -14.53 -30.89 -6.02
C LEU A 637 -13.28 -30.65 -6.87
N SER A 638 -12.30 -31.56 -6.89
CA SER A 638 -11.28 -31.49 -7.94
C SER A 638 -11.91 -31.83 -9.30
N LYS A 639 -11.25 -31.50 -10.41
CA LYS A 639 -11.73 -31.89 -11.74
C LYS A 639 -11.87 -33.42 -11.89
N VAL A 640 -11.03 -34.20 -11.20
CA VAL A 640 -11.12 -35.67 -11.21
C VAL A 640 -12.34 -36.15 -10.44
N ASP A 641 -12.55 -35.70 -9.20
CA ASP A 641 -13.69 -36.12 -8.38
C ASP A 641 -15.03 -35.68 -8.97
N HIS A 642 -15.05 -34.49 -9.59
CA HIS A 642 -16.21 -33.97 -10.30
C HIS A 642 -16.57 -34.85 -11.51
N ASP A 643 -15.59 -35.25 -12.31
CA ASP A 643 -15.83 -36.05 -13.50
C ASP A 643 -16.10 -37.52 -13.16
N ALA A 644 -15.51 -38.04 -12.07
CA ALA A 644 -15.87 -39.34 -11.48
C ALA A 644 -17.33 -39.34 -10.99
N LEU A 645 -17.76 -38.31 -10.25
CA LEU A 645 -19.15 -38.17 -9.80
C LEU A 645 -20.14 -38.20 -10.98
N HIS A 646 -19.84 -37.49 -12.08
CA HIS A 646 -20.67 -37.58 -13.29
C HIS A 646 -20.55 -38.94 -13.99
N THR A 647 -19.40 -39.60 -13.92
CA THR A 647 -19.21 -40.95 -14.49
C THR A 647 -20.06 -41.99 -13.75
N ASP A 648 -20.17 -41.92 -12.42
CA ASP A 648 -21.05 -42.77 -11.62
C ASP A 648 -22.55 -42.52 -11.91
N PHE A 649 -22.93 -41.29 -12.25
CA PHE A 649 -24.27 -40.98 -12.76
C PHE A 649 -24.48 -41.41 -14.23
N MET A 650 -23.40 -41.69 -14.97
CA MET A 650 -23.41 -42.26 -16.32
C MET A 650 -23.11 -43.78 -16.31
N ALA A 651 -23.10 -44.42 -15.13
CA ALA A 651 -22.91 -45.85 -14.96
C ALA A 651 -24.25 -46.59 -14.80
N GLY A 652 -24.32 -47.83 -15.32
CA GLY A 652 -25.52 -48.65 -15.28
C GLY A 652 -26.77 -47.96 -15.85
N ASP A 653 -27.93 -48.21 -15.24
CA ASP A 653 -29.23 -47.73 -15.72
C ASP A 653 -29.51 -46.25 -15.42
N LYS A 654 -28.56 -45.55 -14.79
CA LYS A 654 -28.60 -44.09 -14.63
C LYS A 654 -28.19 -43.35 -15.91
N ASN A 655 -27.47 -44.03 -16.82
CA ASN A 655 -26.97 -43.47 -18.07
C ASN A 655 -28.11 -43.09 -19.05
N PRO A 656 -28.24 -41.83 -19.49
CA PRO A 656 -29.28 -41.39 -20.42
C PRO A 656 -29.30 -42.12 -21.77
N MET A 657 -28.14 -42.58 -22.27
CA MET A 657 -28.07 -43.35 -23.53
C MET A 657 -28.43 -44.82 -23.34
N ARG A 658 -28.35 -45.36 -22.11
CA ARG A 658 -28.89 -46.69 -21.77
C ARG A 658 -30.40 -46.60 -21.62
N ARG A 659 -30.89 -45.56 -20.92
CA ARG A 659 -32.32 -45.23 -20.78
C ARG A 659 -33.00 -44.92 -22.12
N ALA A 660 -32.31 -44.28 -23.06
CA ALA A 660 -32.80 -44.05 -24.41
C ALA A 660 -33.27 -45.34 -25.13
N ALA A 661 -32.72 -46.51 -24.79
CA ALA A 661 -33.14 -47.79 -25.39
C ALA A 661 -34.57 -48.22 -25.01
N TYR A 662 -35.17 -47.62 -23.98
CA TYR A 662 -36.54 -47.89 -23.52
C TYR A 662 -37.40 -46.62 -23.29
N GLU A 663 -36.82 -45.42 -23.38
CA GLU A 663 -37.52 -44.13 -23.19
C GLU A 663 -37.65 -43.27 -24.46
N TRP A 664 -37.05 -43.68 -25.59
CA TRP A 664 -37.15 -42.94 -26.85
C TRP A 664 -37.93 -43.77 -27.88
N SER A 665 -38.89 -43.15 -28.56
CA SER A 665 -39.60 -43.78 -29.68
C SER A 665 -38.64 -44.04 -30.86
N ASP A 666 -39.04 -44.96 -31.75
CA ASP A 666 -38.23 -45.32 -32.91
C ASP A 666 -37.98 -44.14 -33.87
N GLU A 667 -38.90 -43.17 -33.99
CA GLU A 667 -38.65 -41.97 -34.82
C GLU A 667 -37.51 -41.12 -34.24
N LYS A 668 -37.46 -40.98 -32.91
CA LYS A 668 -36.42 -40.24 -32.19
C LYS A 668 -35.06 -40.94 -32.30
N TRP A 669 -35.06 -42.27 -32.31
CA TRP A 669 -33.86 -43.07 -32.62
C TRP A 669 -33.43 -42.94 -34.08
N ALA A 670 -34.36 -42.90 -35.03
CA ALA A 670 -34.08 -42.72 -36.44
C ALA A 670 -33.48 -41.33 -36.72
N GLU A 671 -34.04 -40.26 -36.15
CA GLU A 671 -33.55 -38.88 -36.34
C GLU A 671 -32.10 -38.74 -35.84
N TYR A 672 -31.78 -39.28 -34.66
CA TYR A 672 -30.42 -39.27 -34.11
C TYR A 672 -29.41 -39.97 -35.02
N LYS A 673 -29.74 -41.19 -35.49
CA LYS A 673 -28.88 -41.98 -36.40
C LYS A 673 -28.67 -41.23 -37.74
N LEU A 674 -29.73 -40.63 -38.29
CA LEU A 674 -29.68 -39.85 -39.53
C LEU A 674 -28.78 -38.61 -39.40
N LYS A 675 -28.92 -37.86 -38.28
CA LYS A 675 -28.08 -36.68 -37.96
C LYS A 675 -26.60 -37.01 -37.88
N HIS A 676 -26.25 -38.15 -37.27
CA HIS A 676 -24.85 -38.53 -37.10
C HIS A 676 -24.22 -39.03 -38.43
N SER A 677 -24.98 -39.79 -39.22
CA SER A 677 -24.57 -40.27 -40.55
C SER A 677 -24.35 -39.13 -41.54
N ASN A 678 -25.24 -38.13 -41.58
CA ASN A 678 -25.15 -36.98 -42.48
C ASN A 678 -23.95 -36.04 -42.25
N ASN A 679 -23.33 -36.09 -41.07
CA ASN A 679 -22.16 -35.28 -40.74
C ASN A 679 -20.82 -35.91 -41.15
N ASN A 680 -20.80 -37.21 -41.50
CA ASN A 680 -19.57 -37.99 -41.71
C ASN A 680 -19.43 -38.59 -43.13
N LYS A 681 -20.25 -38.16 -44.10
CA LYS A 681 -20.21 -38.68 -45.49
C LYS A 681 -19.74 -37.63 -46.52
N GLY A 682 -18.93 -38.09 -47.47
CA GLY A 682 -18.53 -37.35 -48.67
C GLY A 682 -17.89 -35.99 -48.39
N GLU A 683 -18.21 -35.01 -49.24
CA GLU A 683 -17.70 -33.63 -49.21
C GLU A 683 -18.02 -32.85 -47.92
N ARG A 684 -18.93 -33.37 -47.07
CA ARG A 684 -19.22 -32.79 -45.75
C ARG A 684 -18.15 -33.13 -44.71
N ASN A 685 -17.29 -34.11 -45.00
CA ASN A 685 -16.03 -34.29 -44.28
C ASN A 685 -15.03 -33.20 -44.71
N LYS A 686 -14.66 -32.33 -43.76
CA LYS A 686 -13.89 -31.08 -43.95
C LYS A 686 -12.46 -31.23 -44.50
N ASN A 687 -12.04 -32.44 -44.87
CA ASN A 687 -10.71 -32.77 -45.41
C ASN A 687 -10.75 -33.44 -46.80
N PHE A 688 -11.92 -33.62 -47.42
CA PHE A 688 -12.06 -34.16 -48.77
C PHE A 688 -11.72 -33.09 -49.83
N SER A 689 -11.03 -33.46 -50.92
CA SER A 689 -10.45 -32.49 -51.88
C SER A 689 -10.78 -32.73 -53.36
N GLY A 690 -11.78 -33.55 -53.68
CA GLY A 690 -12.31 -33.69 -55.06
C GLY A 690 -11.40 -34.33 -56.13
N VAL A 691 -10.21 -34.82 -55.77
CA VAL A 691 -9.24 -35.45 -56.70
C VAL A 691 -8.65 -36.69 -56.02
N THR A 692 -8.35 -37.75 -56.77
CA THR A 692 -7.78 -39.02 -56.27
C THR A 692 -6.25 -39.08 -56.34
N ASP A 693 -5.66 -40.06 -55.66
CA ASP A 693 -4.21 -40.18 -55.50
C ASP A 693 -3.51 -40.74 -56.77
N ASN A 694 -4.21 -41.58 -57.55
CA ASN A 694 -3.71 -42.10 -58.83
C ASN A 694 -3.61 -40.98 -59.89
N GLU A 695 -4.56 -40.03 -59.89
CA GLU A 695 -4.52 -38.86 -60.77
C GLU A 695 -3.30 -37.97 -60.45
N LEU A 696 -3.00 -37.77 -59.17
CA LEU A 696 -1.81 -37.05 -58.72
C LEU A 696 -0.51 -37.75 -59.16
N GLN A 697 -0.44 -39.08 -59.08
CA GLN A 697 0.69 -39.87 -59.56
C GLN A 697 0.91 -39.75 -61.07
N HIS A 698 -0.14 -39.87 -61.89
CA HIS A 698 -0.05 -39.71 -63.35
C HIS A 698 0.47 -38.32 -63.75
N HIS A 699 0.01 -37.28 -63.04
CA HIS A 699 0.48 -35.92 -63.23
C HIS A 699 1.95 -35.72 -62.82
N ALA A 700 2.45 -36.44 -61.80
CA ALA A 700 3.86 -36.40 -61.41
C ALA A 700 4.78 -37.06 -62.46
N MET A 701 4.41 -38.21 -63.01
CA MET A 701 5.18 -38.85 -64.09
C MET A 701 5.29 -37.95 -65.31
N LYS A 702 4.21 -37.23 -65.68
CA LYS A 702 4.26 -36.21 -66.74
C LYS A 702 5.26 -35.09 -66.43
N LEU A 703 5.28 -34.56 -65.21
CA LEU A 703 6.21 -33.49 -64.83
C LEU A 703 7.68 -33.96 -64.85
N THR A 704 8.00 -35.15 -64.34
CA THR A 704 9.37 -35.67 -64.37
C THR A 704 9.90 -35.81 -65.80
N ARG A 705 9.09 -36.33 -66.74
CA ARG A 705 9.49 -36.42 -68.16
C ARG A 705 9.82 -35.05 -68.75
N LEU A 706 9.07 -34.01 -68.36
CA LEU A 706 9.31 -32.62 -68.78
C LEU A 706 10.55 -31.98 -68.12
N THR A 707 11.02 -32.49 -66.98
CA THR A 707 12.17 -31.93 -66.25
C THR A 707 13.49 -32.67 -66.45
N GLY A 708 13.52 -33.74 -67.26
CA GLY A 708 14.75 -34.48 -67.61
C GLY A 708 15.47 -35.14 -66.43
N GLY A 709 14.74 -35.40 -65.34
CA GLY A 709 15.29 -35.81 -64.05
C GLY A 709 14.33 -35.46 -62.90
N ARG A 710 14.75 -35.73 -61.66
CA ARG A 710 13.92 -35.47 -60.47
C ARG A 710 13.53 -34.00 -60.33
N PHE A 711 12.25 -33.69 -60.47
CA PHE A 711 11.75 -32.33 -60.31
C PHE A 711 11.90 -31.80 -58.88
N SER A 712 12.10 -30.48 -58.75
CA SER A 712 12.09 -29.82 -57.46
C SER A 712 10.67 -29.58 -56.96
N ASN A 713 10.50 -29.43 -55.65
CA ASN A 713 9.22 -29.13 -55.00
C ASN A 713 8.55 -27.86 -55.58
N ARG A 714 9.33 -26.89 -56.09
CA ARG A 714 8.83 -25.69 -56.76
C ARG A 714 8.17 -26.00 -58.11
N ASN A 715 8.80 -26.85 -58.93
CA ASN A 715 8.31 -27.23 -60.26
C ASN A 715 6.90 -27.83 -60.16
N TRP A 716 6.66 -28.65 -59.12
CA TRP A 716 5.34 -29.22 -58.86
C TRP A 716 4.30 -28.18 -58.47
N ILE A 717 4.63 -27.22 -57.60
CA ILE A 717 3.66 -26.18 -57.20
C ILE A 717 3.21 -25.35 -58.41
N GLU A 718 4.14 -25.02 -59.30
CA GLU A 718 3.84 -24.30 -60.55
C GLU A 718 2.96 -25.16 -61.50
N TYR A 719 3.33 -26.43 -61.73
CA TYR A 719 2.58 -27.36 -62.58
C TYR A 719 1.19 -27.71 -62.02
N ALA A 720 1.09 -28.02 -60.72
CA ALA A 720 -0.16 -28.34 -60.05
C ALA A 720 -1.12 -27.14 -60.04
N LYS A 721 -0.60 -25.92 -59.83
CA LYS A 721 -1.41 -24.69 -59.90
C LYS A 721 -1.98 -24.45 -61.30
N ALA A 722 -1.21 -24.74 -62.36
CA ALA A 722 -1.68 -24.62 -63.74
C ALA A 722 -2.74 -25.66 -64.12
N ASN A 723 -2.67 -26.87 -63.56
CA ASN A 723 -3.62 -27.97 -63.81
C ASN A 723 -4.75 -28.06 -62.76
N ASN A 724 -4.91 -27.04 -61.91
CA ASN A 724 -5.91 -26.95 -60.83
C ASN A 724 -5.85 -28.10 -59.78
N LEU A 725 -4.66 -28.68 -59.56
CA LEU A 725 -4.40 -29.78 -58.66
C LEU A 725 -3.94 -29.31 -57.25
N PRO A 726 -4.08 -30.16 -56.22
CA PRO A 726 -3.48 -29.97 -54.89
C PRO A 726 -1.97 -29.62 -54.90
N GLN A 727 -1.65 -28.34 -54.78
CA GLN A 727 -0.27 -27.81 -54.69
C GLN A 727 0.49 -28.28 -53.43
N SER A 728 -0.23 -28.75 -52.41
CA SER A 728 0.35 -29.41 -51.23
C SER A 728 -0.62 -30.44 -50.67
N PHE A 729 -0.11 -31.46 -49.98
CA PHE A 729 -0.89 -32.60 -49.53
C PHE A 729 -1.25 -32.51 -48.04
N CYS A 730 -2.47 -32.93 -47.70
CA CYS A 730 -2.93 -33.12 -46.32
C CYS A 730 -2.07 -34.17 -45.59
N LYS A 731 -2.17 -34.29 -44.25
CA LYS A 731 -1.30 -35.19 -43.48
C LYS A 731 -1.33 -36.63 -44.03
N TRP A 732 -2.53 -37.22 -44.12
CA TRP A 732 -2.71 -38.59 -44.61
C TRP A 732 -2.07 -38.84 -46.00
N ARG A 733 -2.24 -37.93 -46.97
CA ARG A 733 -1.58 -38.02 -48.28
C ARG A 733 -0.07 -37.78 -48.24
N ARG A 734 0.42 -36.97 -47.31
CA ARG A 734 1.86 -36.82 -47.08
C ARG A 734 2.46 -38.11 -46.54
N ASP A 735 1.73 -38.78 -45.66
CA ASP A 735 2.11 -40.05 -45.06
C ASP A 735 2.05 -41.21 -46.09
N HIS A 736 1.13 -41.18 -47.08
CA HIS A 736 0.95 -42.22 -48.11
C HIS A 736 1.74 -42.00 -49.42
N LEU A 737 1.88 -40.76 -49.90
CA LEU A 737 2.60 -40.42 -51.15
C LEU A 737 4.00 -39.83 -50.91
N GLY A 738 4.47 -39.80 -49.66
CA GLY A 738 5.73 -39.15 -49.26
C GLY A 738 5.74 -37.62 -49.44
N GLY A 739 4.56 -37.01 -49.62
CA GLY A 739 4.43 -35.60 -50.02
C GLY A 739 4.95 -35.34 -51.43
N VAL A 740 5.03 -34.07 -51.82
CA VAL A 740 5.47 -33.67 -53.17
C VAL A 740 6.89 -34.14 -53.49
N LEU A 741 7.80 -34.13 -52.51
CA LEU A 741 9.17 -34.59 -52.70
C LEU A 741 9.27 -36.12 -52.81
N GLY A 742 8.44 -36.87 -52.07
CA GLY A 742 8.30 -38.31 -52.22
C GLY A 742 7.74 -38.68 -53.59
N LEU A 743 6.67 -37.99 -54.01
CA LEU A 743 6.05 -38.13 -55.32
C LEU A 743 7.03 -37.78 -56.47
N ALA A 744 7.88 -36.77 -56.29
CA ALA A 744 8.96 -36.43 -57.21
C ALA A 744 10.04 -37.51 -57.30
N LYS A 745 10.44 -38.10 -56.16
CA LYS A 745 11.42 -39.19 -56.10
C LYS A 745 10.86 -40.47 -56.71
N TRP A 746 9.62 -40.84 -56.38
CA TRP A 746 8.92 -41.96 -57.00
C TRP A 746 8.79 -41.77 -58.50
N ALA A 747 8.25 -40.64 -58.97
CA ALA A 747 8.11 -40.39 -60.40
C ALA A 747 9.45 -40.29 -61.16
N ALA A 748 10.57 -39.98 -60.50
CA ALA A 748 11.91 -40.04 -61.09
C ALA A 748 12.51 -41.45 -61.13
N LEU A 749 12.18 -42.28 -60.14
CA LEU A 749 12.55 -43.68 -60.06
C LEU A 749 11.78 -44.51 -61.11
N GLU A 750 10.47 -44.30 -61.20
CA GLU A 750 9.55 -44.96 -62.15
C GLU A 750 9.76 -44.52 -63.62
N LEU A 751 10.76 -43.67 -63.86
CA LEU A 751 11.22 -43.20 -65.16
C LEU A 751 12.76 -43.29 -65.32
N SER A 752 13.43 -43.99 -64.41
CA SER A 752 14.84 -44.41 -64.51
C SER A 752 15.89 -43.30 -64.72
N PHE A 753 15.83 -42.21 -63.96
CA PHE A 753 16.86 -41.16 -63.96
C PHE A 753 17.91 -41.31 -62.84
N GLU A 754 19.19 -41.12 -63.15
CA GLU A 754 20.32 -41.26 -62.21
C GLU A 754 20.88 -39.93 -61.63
N ASN A 755 21.86 -40.05 -60.72
CA ASN A 755 22.59 -38.96 -60.06
C ASN A 755 21.71 -37.81 -59.51
N ILE A 756 20.72 -38.23 -58.72
CA ILE A 756 19.50 -37.52 -58.32
C ILE A 756 19.73 -36.21 -57.49
N ASP A 757 20.97 -35.80 -57.17
CA ASP A 757 21.26 -34.61 -56.32
C ASP A 757 22.52 -33.72 -56.64
N ALA A 758 23.76 -34.17 -56.99
CA ALA A 758 24.96 -33.26 -57.03
C ALA A 758 26.23 -33.67 -57.86
N ASP A 759 27.14 -32.71 -58.16
CA ASP A 759 28.48 -32.86 -58.85
C ASP A 759 29.41 -33.85 -58.12
N PRO A 760 30.09 -34.83 -58.73
CA PRO A 760 30.67 -36.00 -58.03
C PRO A 760 31.69 -35.81 -56.88
N ARG A 761 32.66 -34.88 -56.96
CA ARG A 761 33.77 -34.80 -55.95
C ARG A 761 33.51 -33.74 -54.89
N ILE A 762 32.93 -32.65 -55.38
CA ILE A 762 32.07 -31.74 -54.66
C ILE A 762 31.06 -32.56 -53.83
N ALA A 763 30.38 -33.54 -54.45
CA ALA A 763 29.47 -34.52 -53.85
C ALA A 763 30.16 -35.52 -52.94
N ALA A 764 31.50 -35.57 -52.84
CA ALA A 764 32.21 -36.37 -51.83
C ALA A 764 32.45 -35.54 -50.55
N SER A 765 32.80 -34.26 -50.65
CA SER A 765 32.86 -33.34 -49.50
C SER A 765 31.46 -32.97 -49.00
N TYR A 766 30.52 -32.73 -49.92
CA TYR A 766 29.08 -32.71 -49.67
C TYR A 766 28.63 -34.06 -49.09
N LYS A 767 28.74 -35.24 -49.73
CA LYS A 767 28.38 -36.52 -49.07
C LYS A 767 29.02 -36.70 -47.68
N LYS A 768 30.27 -36.28 -47.44
CA LYS A 768 30.89 -36.31 -46.11
C LYS A 768 30.17 -35.40 -45.12
N TYR A 769 30.02 -34.12 -45.43
CA TYR A 769 29.42 -33.15 -44.51
C TYR A 769 27.88 -33.22 -44.46
N THR A 770 27.22 -33.55 -45.56
CA THR A 770 25.81 -33.93 -45.68
C THR A 770 25.49 -35.26 -44.95
N ALA A 771 26.39 -36.24 -44.93
CA ALA A 771 26.25 -37.42 -44.03
C ALA A 771 26.49 -37.05 -42.55
N LEU A 772 27.25 -35.98 -42.28
CA LEU A 772 27.32 -35.34 -40.96
C LEU A 772 26.19 -34.31 -40.73
N GLY A 773 25.19 -34.23 -41.63
CA GLY A 773 23.98 -33.41 -41.50
C GLY A 773 24.08 -31.93 -41.93
N TYR A 774 25.19 -31.50 -42.53
CA TYR A 774 25.41 -30.11 -42.95
C TYR A 774 24.96 -29.87 -44.41
N ASP A 775 24.17 -28.82 -44.61
CA ASP A 775 23.87 -28.29 -45.94
C ASP A 775 25.07 -27.50 -46.48
N CYS A 776 25.46 -27.79 -47.72
CA CYS A 776 26.73 -27.40 -48.30
C CYS A 776 26.54 -27.03 -49.78
N GLU A 777 27.12 -25.90 -50.20
CA GLU A 777 27.19 -25.50 -51.60
C GLU A 777 28.64 -25.48 -52.04
N ILE A 778 28.89 -25.87 -53.29
CA ILE A 778 30.17 -25.60 -53.91
C ILE A 778 29.93 -24.63 -55.05
N THR A 779 30.40 -23.40 -54.86
CA THR A 779 30.51 -22.37 -55.89
C THR A 779 31.99 -22.11 -56.17
N ASN A 780 32.35 -21.87 -57.43
CA ASN A 780 33.72 -21.65 -57.90
C ASN A 780 34.71 -22.74 -57.42
N ASN A 781 34.28 -24.01 -57.40
CA ASN A 781 35.05 -25.17 -56.96
C ASN A 781 35.57 -25.09 -55.50
N GLN A 782 34.97 -24.24 -54.65
CA GLN A 782 35.26 -24.13 -53.22
C GLN A 782 34.06 -24.56 -52.36
N PHE A 783 34.34 -25.39 -51.35
CA PHE A 783 33.33 -25.91 -50.43
C PHE A 783 32.94 -24.90 -49.36
N PHE A 784 31.69 -24.46 -49.39
CA PHE A 784 31.07 -23.62 -48.37
C PHE A 784 30.02 -24.43 -47.62
N ILE A 785 30.03 -24.36 -46.29
CA ILE A 785 28.87 -24.81 -45.51
C ILE A 785 27.83 -23.72 -45.65
N MET A 786 26.71 -24.06 -46.27
CA MET A 786 25.63 -23.13 -46.54
C MET A 786 24.65 -23.14 -45.40
N LYS A 787 25.01 -22.40 -44.36
CA LYS A 787 24.10 -22.15 -43.27
C LYS A 787 23.06 -21.15 -43.73
N CYS A 788 21.82 -21.61 -43.87
CA CYS A 788 20.70 -20.73 -43.59
C CYS A 788 20.97 -20.06 -42.24
N CYS A 789 21.00 -18.73 -42.22
CA CYS A 789 20.88 -18.06 -40.94
C CYS A 789 19.52 -18.41 -40.33
N GLU A 790 19.53 -18.73 -39.04
CA GLU A 790 18.42 -19.26 -38.22
C GLU A 790 17.25 -18.25 -38.01
N VAL A 791 17.14 -17.28 -38.93
CA VAL A 791 16.37 -16.05 -38.77
C VAL A 791 15.97 -15.44 -40.11
N CYS A 792 16.98 -15.03 -40.89
CA CYS A 792 16.76 -14.28 -42.13
C CYS A 792 16.44 -15.23 -43.29
N SER A 793 16.73 -16.52 -43.10
CA SER A 793 16.70 -17.59 -44.08
C SER A 793 17.43 -17.30 -45.40
N LYS A 794 18.11 -16.15 -45.51
CA LYS A 794 19.19 -15.96 -46.47
C LYS A 794 20.28 -16.93 -46.08
N ILE A 795 20.56 -17.82 -47.02
CA ILE A 795 21.71 -18.70 -47.01
C ILE A 795 22.95 -17.81 -47.02
N PHE A 796 23.85 -17.98 -46.06
CA PHE A 796 25.14 -17.28 -46.04
C PHE A 796 26.26 -18.31 -46.00
N ARG A 797 27.24 -18.11 -46.88
CA ARG A 797 28.41 -18.98 -46.98
C ARG A 797 29.33 -18.75 -45.79
N THR A 798 29.59 -19.82 -45.04
CA THR A 798 30.54 -19.86 -43.91
C THR A 798 31.55 -20.99 -44.15
N THR A 799 32.74 -20.87 -43.59
CA THR A 799 33.80 -21.89 -43.73
C THR A 799 33.77 -22.87 -42.56
N ILE A 800 34.50 -23.98 -42.66
CA ILE A 800 34.51 -25.08 -41.67
C ILE A 800 34.98 -24.62 -40.28
N SER A 801 35.81 -23.57 -40.19
CA SER A 801 36.27 -22.99 -38.92
C SER A 801 35.19 -22.17 -38.21
N THR A 802 34.29 -21.51 -38.95
CA THR A 802 33.20 -20.67 -38.42
C THR A 802 31.84 -21.35 -38.46
N ARG A 803 31.80 -22.67 -38.67
CA ARG A 803 30.59 -23.50 -38.85
C ARG A 803 29.60 -23.50 -37.68
N GLU A 804 30.03 -23.18 -36.46
CA GLU A 804 29.14 -23.18 -35.28
C GLU A 804 28.17 -21.99 -35.33
N CYS A 805 28.62 -20.82 -35.81
CA CYS A 805 27.79 -19.62 -35.93
C CYS A 805 26.66 -19.80 -36.97
N GLY A 806 25.46 -19.27 -36.72
CA GLY A 806 24.27 -19.45 -37.57
C GLY A 806 23.49 -18.16 -37.85
N ILE A 807 24.16 -17.01 -37.88
CA ILE A 807 23.52 -15.69 -38.00
C ILE A 807 24.15 -14.88 -39.16
N CYS A 808 23.34 -14.45 -40.12
CA CYS A 808 23.81 -13.82 -41.38
C CYS A 808 24.27 -12.37 -41.21
N SER A 809 23.80 -11.67 -40.17
CA SER A 809 24.17 -10.29 -39.83
C SER A 809 23.60 -9.86 -38.46
N ILE A 810 24.04 -8.71 -37.92
CA ILE A 810 23.59 -8.19 -36.62
C ILE A 810 22.08 -7.95 -36.56
N SER A 811 21.48 -7.38 -37.62
CA SER A 811 20.02 -7.17 -37.69
C SER A 811 19.24 -8.47 -37.61
N CYS A 812 19.83 -9.56 -38.11
CA CYS A 812 19.24 -10.88 -38.03
C CYS A 812 19.50 -11.53 -36.66
N GLY A 813 20.60 -11.22 -35.97
CA GLY A 813 20.78 -11.59 -34.55
C GLY A 813 19.64 -11.07 -33.66
N LEU A 814 19.11 -9.88 -33.94
CA LEU A 814 17.92 -9.34 -33.26
C LEU A 814 16.65 -10.14 -33.58
N ALA A 815 16.45 -10.51 -34.84
CA ALA A 815 15.29 -11.31 -35.21
C ALA A 815 15.38 -12.81 -34.78
N LYS A 816 16.56 -13.34 -34.40
CA LYS A 816 16.67 -14.70 -33.80
C LYS A 816 15.94 -14.77 -32.46
N LYS A 817 15.98 -13.68 -31.69
CA LYS A 817 15.19 -13.57 -30.46
C LYS A 817 13.70 -13.66 -30.79
N TRP A 818 13.26 -13.13 -31.94
CA TRP A 818 11.91 -13.29 -32.47
C TRP A 818 11.55 -14.68 -33.04
N THR A 819 12.50 -15.62 -33.18
CA THR A 819 12.21 -17.02 -33.56
C THR A 819 12.22 -18.00 -32.40
N ASP A 820 12.90 -17.70 -31.28
CA ASP A 820 12.70 -18.41 -30.00
C ASP A 820 11.20 -18.41 -29.64
N THR A 821 10.62 -19.59 -29.46
CA THR A 821 9.19 -19.74 -29.17
C THR A 821 8.79 -19.01 -27.88
N ASP A 822 9.68 -18.89 -26.89
CA ASP A 822 9.35 -18.30 -25.59
C ASP A 822 9.58 -16.78 -25.56
N PHE A 823 10.65 -16.23 -26.13
CA PHE A 823 10.76 -14.78 -26.39
C PHE A 823 9.70 -14.31 -27.40
N ARG A 824 9.39 -15.08 -28.44
CA ARG A 824 8.28 -14.80 -29.37
C ARG A 824 6.93 -14.90 -28.66
N LYS A 825 6.70 -15.89 -27.78
CA LYS A 825 5.50 -15.91 -26.92
C LYS A 825 5.48 -14.68 -26.01
N LYS A 826 6.55 -14.34 -25.30
CA LYS A 826 6.61 -13.16 -24.41
C LYS A 826 6.41 -11.85 -25.15
N THR A 827 6.94 -11.72 -26.37
CA THR A 827 6.80 -10.51 -27.20
C THR A 827 5.46 -10.44 -27.90
N LEU A 828 4.91 -11.56 -28.41
CA LEU A 828 3.53 -11.63 -28.88
C LEU A 828 2.51 -11.53 -27.74
N LEU A 829 2.83 -11.96 -26.51
CA LEU A 829 2.01 -11.74 -25.32
C LEU A 829 2.08 -10.29 -24.87
N LYS A 830 3.22 -9.60 -25.00
CA LYS A 830 3.29 -8.15 -24.84
C LYS A 830 2.46 -7.43 -25.90
N ILE A 831 2.69 -7.70 -27.18
CA ILE A 831 1.96 -7.05 -28.29
C ILE A 831 0.47 -7.39 -28.28
N LYS A 832 0.10 -8.62 -27.90
CA LYS A 832 -1.29 -9.03 -27.69
C LYS A 832 -1.87 -8.42 -26.43
N ALA A 833 -1.15 -8.31 -25.32
CA ALA A 833 -1.65 -7.59 -24.14
C ALA A 833 -1.83 -6.09 -24.45
N THR A 834 -0.94 -5.47 -25.21
CA THR A 834 -1.09 -4.09 -25.69
C THR A 834 -2.30 -3.97 -26.64
N HIS A 835 -2.48 -4.89 -27.59
CA HIS A 835 -3.66 -4.90 -28.46
C HIS A 835 -4.96 -5.21 -27.72
N ASP A 836 -4.98 -6.16 -26.79
CA ASP A 836 -6.17 -6.54 -26.02
C ASP A 836 -6.52 -5.45 -24.99
N SER A 837 -5.51 -4.75 -24.42
CA SER A 837 -5.69 -3.55 -23.61
C SER A 837 -6.26 -2.40 -24.44
N TYR A 838 -5.66 -2.09 -25.59
CA TYR A 838 -6.15 -1.06 -26.50
C TYR A 838 -7.56 -1.37 -27.03
N ARG A 839 -7.84 -2.63 -27.38
CA ARG A 839 -9.18 -3.10 -27.77
C ARG A 839 -10.15 -2.97 -26.61
N GLY A 840 -9.78 -3.35 -25.39
CA GLY A 840 -10.61 -3.21 -24.19
C GLY A 840 -10.98 -1.75 -23.92
N GLU A 841 -9.98 -0.87 -23.90
CA GLU A 841 -10.12 0.58 -23.73
C GLU A 841 -10.98 1.21 -24.83
N MET A 842 -10.75 0.85 -26.10
CA MET A 842 -11.59 1.31 -27.22
C MET A 842 -13.01 0.76 -27.15
N ARG A 843 -13.22 -0.48 -26.67
CA ARG A 843 -14.54 -1.09 -26.50
C ARG A 843 -15.37 -0.32 -25.47
N GLU A 844 -14.74 0.03 -24.35
CA GLU A 844 -15.34 0.80 -23.26
C GLU A 844 -15.72 2.21 -23.73
N LYS A 845 -14.76 2.95 -24.29
CA LYS A 845 -14.97 4.30 -24.83
C LYS A 845 -16.06 4.34 -25.92
N GLN A 846 -16.09 3.36 -26.82
CA GLN A 846 -17.15 3.27 -27.84
C GLN A 846 -18.55 3.03 -27.23
N ALA A 847 -18.66 2.18 -26.20
CA ALA A 847 -19.92 1.87 -25.51
C ALA A 847 -20.41 3.06 -24.65
N GLU A 848 -19.51 3.79 -24.02
CA GLU A 848 -19.81 5.05 -23.30
C GLU A 848 -20.42 6.10 -24.23
N VAL A 849 -19.86 6.29 -25.43
CA VAL A 849 -20.45 7.22 -26.43
C VAL A 849 -21.86 6.78 -26.86
N TYR A 850 -22.14 5.49 -26.93
CA TYR A 850 -23.49 4.99 -27.20
C TYR A 850 -24.43 5.27 -26.02
N SER A 851 -24.01 5.01 -24.78
CA SER A 851 -24.78 5.28 -23.56
C SER A 851 -25.09 6.77 -23.38
N ASP A 852 -24.11 7.65 -23.55
CA ASP A 852 -24.32 9.11 -23.49
C ASP A 852 -25.34 9.59 -24.53
N LEU A 853 -25.33 9.02 -25.73
CA LEU A 853 -26.31 9.35 -26.77
C LEU A 853 -27.70 8.82 -26.47
N VAL A 854 -27.84 7.61 -25.89
CA VAL A 854 -29.16 7.11 -25.44
C VAL A 854 -29.76 8.07 -24.42
N PHE A 855 -28.96 8.47 -23.43
CA PHE A 855 -29.37 9.40 -22.38
C PHE A 855 -29.77 10.77 -22.93
N ASN A 856 -28.91 11.38 -23.75
CA ASN A 856 -29.14 12.73 -24.29
C ASN A 856 -30.28 12.81 -25.32
N LEU A 857 -30.66 11.69 -25.96
CA LEU A 857 -31.73 11.65 -26.97
C LEU A 857 -33.06 11.11 -26.43
N GLY A 858 -33.09 10.50 -25.25
CA GLY A 858 -34.23 9.72 -24.75
C GLY A 858 -34.58 8.48 -25.61
N ARG A 859 -33.74 8.14 -26.60
CA ARG A 859 -33.95 7.05 -27.56
C ARG A 859 -32.63 6.42 -28.01
N ALA A 860 -32.69 5.25 -28.62
CA ALA A 860 -31.53 4.64 -29.25
C ALA A 860 -30.94 5.54 -30.38
N PRO A 861 -29.62 5.78 -30.42
CA PRO A 861 -28.98 6.51 -31.50
C PRO A 861 -28.84 5.70 -32.79
N LEU A 862 -29.04 6.38 -33.91
CA LEU A 862 -28.76 5.89 -35.25
C LEU A 862 -27.26 5.71 -35.46
N LYS A 863 -26.88 4.79 -36.35
CA LYS A 863 -25.47 4.39 -36.57
C LYS A 863 -24.56 5.56 -36.97
N GLU A 864 -25.07 6.52 -37.73
CA GLU A 864 -24.31 7.72 -38.12
C GLU A 864 -24.28 8.81 -37.03
N GLU A 865 -25.27 8.88 -36.13
CA GLU A 865 -25.24 9.75 -34.94
C GLU A 865 -24.11 9.32 -34.01
N TRP A 866 -24.03 8.01 -33.71
CA TRP A 866 -22.94 7.43 -32.91
C TRP A 866 -21.57 7.60 -33.55
N LYS A 867 -21.41 7.31 -34.86
CA LYS A 867 -20.14 7.54 -35.57
C LYS A 867 -19.70 9.01 -35.50
N ARG A 868 -20.63 9.97 -35.61
CA ARG A 868 -20.34 11.40 -35.55
C ARG A 868 -19.82 11.80 -34.16
N ALA A 869 -20.48 11.34 -33.09
CA ALA A 869 -20.05 11.59 -31.72
C ALA A 869 -18.68 10.96 -31.41
N CYS A 870 -18.41 9.74 -31.90
CA CYS A 870 -17.09 9.11 -31.79
C CYS A 870 -16.00 9.96 -32.44
N ARG A 871 -16.21 10.44 -33.70
CA ARG A 871 -15.24 11.34 -34.37
C ARG A 871 -14.98 12.61 -33.59
N GLN A 872 -16.04 13.27 -33.09
CA GLN A 872 -15.93 14.51 -32.31
C GLN A 872 -15.14 14.34 -31.00
N ARG A 873 -15.16 13.13 -30.41
CA ARG A 873 -14.40 12.78 -29.21
C ARG A 873 -13.02 12.15 -29.51
N GLY A 874 -12.58 12.11 -30.77
CA GLY A 874 -11.32 11.48 -31.17
C GLY A 874 -11.29 9.95 -31.04
N ILE A 875 -12.46 9.31 -30.89
CA ILE A 875 -12.61 7.86 -30.69
C ILE A 875 -12.83 7.19 -32.06
N SER A 876 -12.12 6.09 -32.33
CA SER A 876 -12.36 5.28 -33.53
C SER A 876 -13.81 4.79 -33.54
N PHE A 877 -14.46 4.85 -34.71
CA PHE A 877 -15.85 4.39 -34.92
C PHE A 877 -15.92 3.09 -35.74
N GLU A 878 -14.79 2.38 -35.90
CA GLU A 878 -14.75 1.13 -36.66
C GLU A 878 -15.49 -0.01 -35.95
N ILE A 879 -16.35 -0.69 -36.70
CA ILE A 879 -17.02 -1.96 -36.36
C ILE A 879 -16.64 -2.97 -37.47
N SER A 880 -16.56 -4.26 -37.13
CA SER A 880 -16.34 -5.38 -38.07
C SER A 880 -15.05 -5.35 -38.92
N ARG A 881 -13.96 -4.76 -38.40
CA ARG A 881 -12.57 -5.02 -38.87
C ARG A 881 -11.83 -5.90 -37.86
N SER A 882 -10.75 -6.57 -38.27
CA SER A 882 -9.93 -7.40 -37.38
C SER A 882 -9.35 -6.61 -36.19
N SER A 883 -9.08 -5.31 -36.39
CA SER A 883 -8.70 -4.32 -35.38
C SER A 883 -9.83 -3.90 -34.43
N SER A 884 -11.10 -4.03 -34.83
CA SER A 884 -12.25 -3.42 -34.15
C SER A 884 -12.65 -4.15 -32.86
N PRO A 885 -13.07 -3.42 -31.81
CA PRO A 885 -13.53 -4.00 -30.55
C PRO A 885 -14.94 -4.61 -30.59
N PHE A 886 -15.75 -4.36 -31.63
CA PHE A 886 -17.10 -4.96 -31.80
C PHE A 886 -17.29 -5.60 -33.17
N LEU A 887 -18.04 -6.71 -33.19
CA LEU A 887 -18.37 -7.44 -34.42
C LEU A 887 -19.57 -6.79 -35.15
N SER A 888 -20.55 -6.29 -34.40
CA SER A 888 -21.76 -5.63 -34.91
C SER A 888 -22.20 -4.45 -34.03
N TYR A 889 -23.07 -3.59 -34.60
CA TYR A 889 -23.68 -2.45 -33.87
C TYR A 889 -24.65 -2.89 -32.77
N ALA A 890 -25.15 -4.13 -32.81
CA ALA A 890 -25.99 -4.69 -31.76
C ALA A 890 -25.17 -5.14 -30.54
N ASP A 891 -23.93 -5.60 -30.74
CA ASP A 891 -23.01 -5.96 -29.64
C ASP A 891 -22.55 -4.71 -28.88
N LEU A 892 -22.41 -3.59 -29.59
CA LEU A 892 -22.17 -2.25 -29.02
C LEU A 892 -23.35 -1.82 -28.12
N LYS A 893 -24.60 -1.93 -28.61
CA LYS A 893 -25.80 -1.59 -27.81
C LYS A 893 -25.90 -2.42 -26.54
N GLU A 894 -25.59 -3.71 -26.62
CA GLU A 894 -25.58 -4.61 -25.45
C GLU A 894 -24.42 -4.36 -24.49
N ALA A 895 -23.25 -3.91 -24.98
CA ALA A 895 -22.17 -3.45 -24.12
C ALA A 895 -22.54 -2.15 -23.38
N ALA A 896 -23.18 -1.20 -24.08
CA ALA A 896 -23.59 0.08 -23.51
C ALA A 896 -24.54 -0.09 -22.30
N SER A 897 -25.47 -1.06 -22.33
CA SER A 897 -26.40 -1.33 -21.21
C SER A 897 -25.80 -2.10 -20.02
N ARG A 898 -24.48 -2.40 -20.06
CA ARG A 898 -23.70 -3.05 -19.00
C ARG A 898 -22.67 -2.14 -18.34
N VAL A 899 -22.32 -1.00 -18.96
CA VAL A 899 -21.32 -0.07 -18.42
C VAL A 899 -21.91 0.99 -17.52
N ASN A 900 -23.09 1.53 -17.82
CA ASN A 900 -23.53 2.82 -17.28
C ASN A 900 -24.98 2.81 -16.83
N HIS A 901 -25.27 3.35 -15.65
CA HIS A 901 -26.59 3.86 -15.24
C HIS A 901 -26.40 5.30 -14.78
N LYS A 902 -27.18 6.22 -15.35
CA LYS A 902 -27.13 7.65 -15.10
C LYS A 902 -28.32 8.09 -14.28
N VAL A 903 -28.12 9.05 -13.39
CA VAL A 903 -29.21 9.69 -12.65
C VAL A 903 -30.09 10.50 -13.61
N VAL A 904 -31.40 10.43 -13.42
CA VAL A 904 -32.42 11.26 -14.10
C VAL A 904 -32.95 12.32 -13.14
N SER A 905 -33.39 11.93 -11.94
CA SER A 905 -33.96 12.88 -10.97
C SER A 905 -33.64 12.51 -9.53
N VAL A 906 -33.66 13.53 -8.67
CA VAL A 906 -33.64 13.40 -7.21
C VAL A 906 -34.76 14.29 -6.66
N SER A 907 -35.66 13.73 -5.86
CA SER A 907 -36.77 14.46 -5.24
C SER A 907 -36.98 14.03 -3.79
N LEU A 908 -37.29 14.97 -2.90
CA LEU A 908 -37.80 14.65 -1.56
C LEU A 908 -39.17 13.98 -1.72
N VAL A 909 -39.40 12.84 -1.06
CA VAL A 909 -40.63 12.03 -1.18
C VAL A 909 -41.34 11.75 0.14
N GLY A 910 -40.74 12.06 1.29
CA GLY A 910 -41.39 11.91 2.59
C GLY A 910 -40.42 11.92 3.77
N TYR A 911 -40.90 11.42 4.91
CA TYR A 911 -40.09 11.13 6.09
C TYR A 911 -40.37 9.70 6.53
N GLU A 912 -39.34 8.87 6.68
CA GLU A 912 -39.47 7.46 7.07
C GLU A 912 -38.37 7.07 8.06
N ASP A 913 -38.56 5.95 8.73
CA ASP A 913 -37.49 5.34 9.52
C ASP A 913 -36.45 4.77 8.57
N VAL A 914 -35.21 5.20 8.77
CA VAL A 914 -34.09 4.80 7.92
C VAL A 914 -33.44 3.54 8.45
N TYR A 915 -32.70 2.80 7.62
CA TYR A 915 -32.02 1.57 8.04
C TYR A 915 -30.54 1.62 7.64
N ASN A 916 -29.71 0.65 8.02
CA ASN A 916 -28.35 0.43 7.49
C ASN A 916 -27.87 -0.97 7.85
N GLY A 917 -26.91 -1.44 7.06
CA GLY A 917 -26.16 -2.66 7.28
C GLY A 917 -24.67 -2.35 7.13
N THR A 918 -23.82 -3.28 7.53
CA THR A 918 -22.36 -3.20 7.46
C THR A 918 -21.83 -4.60 7.74
N VAL A 919 -20.89 -5.28 7.03
CA VAL A 919 -19.84 -4.78 6.13
C VAL A 919 -18.44 -5.41 6.24
N ASP A 920 -18.23 -6.63 6.79
CA ASP A 920 -16.88 -7.21 7.11
C ASP A 920 -15.69 -6.76 6.20
N GLU A 921 -14.54 -6.42 6.81
CA GLU A 921 -13.27 -5.97 6.20
C GLU A 921 -13.24 -4.73 5.28
N PHE A 922 -14.33 -4.31 4.61
CA PHE A 922 -14.32 -3.09 3.76
C PHE A 922 -15.50 -2.12 3.97
N HIS A 923 -16.43 -2.40 4.87
CA HIS A 923 -17.57 -1.59 5.36
C HIS A 923 -18.61 -1.12 4.33
N ASN A 924 -18.58 -1.66 3.11
CA ASN A 924 -19.38 -1.16 2.01
C ASN A 924 -20.17 -2.32 1.39
N PHE A 925 -21.46 -2.16 1.12
CA PHE A 925 -22.32 -3.22 0.55
C PHE A 925 -22.87 -2.81 -0.81
N PHE A 926 -23.52 -3.75 -1.50
CA PHE A 926 -24.28 -3.50 -2.71
C PHE A 926 -25.80 -3.43 -2.43
N VAL A 927 -26.41 -2.27 -2.66
CA VAL A 927 -27.89 -2.05 -2.60
C VAL A 927 -28.50 -1.89 -3.98
N GLY A 928 -29.75 -2.32 -4.15
CA GLY A 928 -30.47 -2.35 -5.41
C GLY A 928 -31.00 -3.76 -5.72
N GLY A 929 -31.49 -3.95 -6.93
CA GLY A 929 -32.07 -5.21 -7.40
C GLY A 929 -32.77 -5.08 -8.75
N PHE A 930 -32.39 -4.09 -9.56
CA PHE A 930 -33.22 -3.59 -10.66
C PHE A 930 -33.28 -4.58 -11.82
N ALA A 931 -34.45 -5.17 -12.02
CA ALA A 931 -34.68 -6.26 -12.95
C ALA A 931 -34.63 -5.79 -14.41
N GLY A 932 -33.92 -6.53 -15.25
CA GLY A 932 -33.85 -6.27 -16.69
C GLY A 932 -33.54 -7.54 -17.49
N VAL A 933 -33.38 -7.37 -18.80
CA VAL A 933 -33.19 -8.48 -19.74
C VAL A 933 -32.00 -8.19 -20.67
N THR A 934 -31.18 -9.21 -20.94
CA THR A 934 -30.10 -9.18 -21.95
C THR A 934 -30.66 -9.35 -23.36
N ARG A 935 -29.83 -9.11 -24.38
CA ARG A 935 -30.24 -9.24 -25.79
C ARG A 935 -30.76 -10.64 -26.16
N ASN A 936 -30.28 -11.67 -25.47
CA ASN A 936 -30.66 -13.07 -25.70
C ASN A 936 -31.84 -13.52 -24.79
N GLY A 937 -32.61 -12.58 -24.24
CA GLY A 937 -33.78 -12.87 -23.41
C GLY A 937 -33.48 -13.37 -21.99
N LYS A 938 -32.24 -13.19 -21.49
CA LYS A 938 -31.80 -13.71 -20.18
C LYS A 938 -31.79 -12.63 -19.09
N ARG A 939 -32.06 -13.01 -17.83
CA ARG A 939 -32.30 -12.08 -16.71
C ARG A 939 -31.04 -11.29 -16.28
N LYS A 940 -31.24 -10.07 -15.77
CA LYS A 940 -30.23 -9.10 -15.31
C LYS A 940 -30.69 -8.38 -14.01
N PHE A 941 -29.78 -8.05 -13.09
CA PHE A 941 -30.00 -7.22 -11.87
C PHE A 941 -28.80 -6.28 -11.56
N VAL A 942 -28.99 -5.16 -10.81
CA VAL A 942 -28.00 -4.04 -10.69
C VAL A 942 -27.95 -3.34 -9.29
N TYR A 943 -26.77 -2.86 -8.80
CA TYR A 943 -26.52 -2.45 -7.37
C TYR A 943 -25.40 -1.35 -7.03
N LEU A 944 -25.37 -0.67 -5.82
CA LEU A 944 -24.61 0.59 -5.35
C LEU A 944 -24.01 0.63 -3.85
N ASN A 945 -23.22 1.65 -3.32
CA ASN A 945 -22.16 1.51 -2.22
C ASN A 945 -21.63 2.77 -1.30
N ASN A 946 -21.03 2.67 -0.03
CA ASN A 946 -20.60 3.80 0.96
C ASN A 946 -19.44 3.69 2.15
N PRO A 947 -18.63 4.78 2.58
CA PRO A 947 -17.64 5.33 3.72
C PRO A 947 -17.43 5.40 5.35
N GLN A 948 -16.26 5.83 6.03
CA GLN A 948 -16.00 6.15 7.55
C GLN A 948 -14.57 6.74 8.18
N CYS A 949 -14.32 7.34 9.45
CA CYS A 949 -13.16 7.19 10.53
C CYS A 949 -12.83 8.03 11.92
N GLY A 950 -12.61 7.68 13.25
CA GLY A 950 -11.83 8.65 14.21
C GLY A 950 -11.64 8.60 15.81
N GLU A 951 -11.47 9.74 16.58
CA GLU A 951 -10.84 9.84 18.00
C GLU A 951 -11.25 10.85 19.21
N ILE A 952 -10.73 12.10 19.46
CA ILE A 952 -10.31 12.66 20.85
C ILE A 952 -10.78 14.11 21.38
N ILE A 953 -10.58 14.52 22.69
CA ILE A 953 -11.14 15.75 23.41
C ILE A 953 -10.24 17.04 23.49
N LEU A 954 -10.64 18.12 22.81
CA LEU A 954 -10.16 19.52 23.00
C LEU A 954 -11.33 20.50 22.75
N GLN A 955 -11.24 21.75 23.21
CA GLN A 955 -12.15 22.82 22.75
C GLN A 955 -11.57 23.58 21.54
N SER A 956 -12.37 24.38 20.83
CA SER A 956 -11.92 25.04 19.61
C SER A 956 -10.73 25.98 19.87
N LYS A 957 -9.77 26.01 18.94
CA LYS A 957 -8.52 26.80 19.00
C LYS A 957 -7.69 26.47 20.25
N GLN A 958 -7.40 25.18 20.46
CA GLN A 958 -6.63 24.70 21.61
C GLN A 958 -5.58 23.64 21.25
N PHE A 959 -4.47 23.62 21.99
CA PHE A 959 -3.38 22.64 21.85
C PHE A 959 -3.44 21.52 22.91
N CYS A 960 -2.95 20.33 22.56
CA CYS A 960 -2.63 19.30 23.55
C CYS A 960 -1.20 19.47 24.10
N ASN A 961 -1.06 19.39 25.41
CA ASN A 961 0.19 19.53 26.15
C ASN A 961 0.53 18.20 26.82
N LEU A 962 1.48 17.44 26.28
CA LEU A 962 1.65 16.02 26.62
C LEU A 962 3.02 15.74 27.23
N THR A 963 3.04 15.17 28.43
CA THR A 963 4.25 14.59 29.06
C THR A 963 3.99 13.14 29.41
N GLU A 964 5.04 12.35 29.64
CA GLU A 964 4.89 10.89 29.66
C GLU A 964 5.85 10.22 30.63
N ILE A 965 5.33 9.46 31.60
CA ILE A 965 6.14 8.60 32.46
C ILE A 965 6.33 7.23 31.83
N VAL A 966 7.46 6.59 32.11
CA VAL A 966 7.74 5.22 31.69
C VAL A 966 7.63 4.29 32.90
N ALA A 967 6.52 3.58 33.00
CA ALA A 967 6.30 2.54 34.00
C ALA A 967 7.10 1.28 33.66
N ARG A 968 7.64 0.60 34.69
CA ARG A 968 8.51 -0.57 34.57
C ARG A 968 8.09 -1.71 35.51
N PRO A 969 8.49 -2.97 35.25
CA PRO A 969 8.30 -4.08 36.19
C PRO A 969 8.85 -3.77 37.59
N GLU A 970 10.03 -3.12 37.64
CA GLU A 970 10.79 -2.80 38.85
C GLU A 970 10.27 -1.59 39.67
N ASP A 971 9.22 -0.89 39.21
CA ASP A 971 8.72 0.32 39.86
C ASP A 971 7.95 0.06 41.18
N THR A 972 8.17 0.92 42.17
CA THR A 972 7.32 1.03 43.38
C THR A 972 6.27 2.12 43.21
N LYS A 973 5.30 2.21 44.14
CA LYS A 973 4.29 3.27 44.15
C LYS A 973 4.95 4.66 44.31
N GLU A 974 6.06 4.72 45.03
CA GLU A 974 6.85 5.91 45.35
C GLU A 974 7.70 6.34 44.14
N SER A 975 8.34 5.40 43.42
CA SER A 975 9.06 5.71 42.19
C SER A 975 8.10 6.22 41.11
N LEU A 976 6.91 5.64 41.00
CA LEU A 976 5.85 6.10 40.09
C LEU A 976 5.33 7.49 40.47
N ARG A 977 5.10 7.79 41.77
CA ARG A 977 4.74 9.14 42.22
C ARG A 977 5.83 10.15 41.87
N ARG A 978 7.11 9.84 42.13
CA ARG A 978 8.24 10.71 41.72
C ARG A 978 8.25 10.94 40.20
N LYS A 979 8.06 9.89 39.39
CA LYS A 979 7.95 10.01 37.93
C LYS A 979 6.81 10.95 37.51
N VAL A 980 5.62 10.80 38.11
CA VAL A 980 4.47 11.67 37.82
C VAL A 980 4.73 13.11 38.25
N ARG A 981 5.33 13.35 39.41
CA ARG A 981 5.76 14.70 39.83
C ARG A 981 6.66 15.34 38.76
N LEU A 982 7.71 14.66 38.32
CA LEU A 982 8.60 15.19 37.28
C LEU A 982 7.87 15.46 35.95
N ALA A 983 7.07 14.52 35.45
CA ALA A 983 6.29 14.72 34.23
C ALA A 983 5.24 15.85 34.35
N THR A 984 4.68 16.06 35.54
CA THR A 984 3.73 17.15 35.83
C THR A 984 4.44 18.51 35.86
N ILE A 985 5.63 18.60 36.46
CA ILE A 985 6.44 19.83 36.43
C ILE A 985 6.82 20.18 34.98
N LEU A 986 7.24 19.21 34.18
CA LEU A 986 7.55 19.41 32.75
C LEU A 986 6.31 19.87 31.95
N GLY A 987 5.13 19.32 32.25
CA GLY A 987 3.88 19.73 31.61
C GLY A 987 3.42 21.13 32.03
N THR A 988 3.58 21.46 33.31
CA THR A 988 3.24 22.78 33.89
C THR A 988 4.21 23.86 33.42
N PHE A 989 5.46 23.50 33.11
CA PHE A 989 6.37 24.35 32.37
C PHE A 989 5.89 24.53 30.92
N GLN A 990 5.58 23.44 30.21
CA GLN A 990 5.14 23.57 28.81
C GLN A 990 3.81 24.35 28.67
N SER A 991 2.93 24.40 29.68
CA SER A 991 1.73 25.26 29.62
C SER A 991 2.02 26.76 29.79
N THR A 992 3.25 27.19 30.12
CA THR A 992 3.66 28.62 30.06
C THR A 992 3.98 29.09 28.64
N LEU A 993 4.16 28.17 27.69
CA LEU A 993 4.67 28.47 26.34
C LEU A 993 3.54 28.91 25.38
N THR A 994 3.00 30.11 25.59
CA THR A 994 1.82 30.65 24.89
C THR A 994 2.11 31.77 23.88
N TYR A 995 3.36 31.92 23.42
CA TYR A 995 3.74 32.85 22.35
C TYR A 995 3.40 32.29 20.95
N PHE A 996 2.24 32.68 20.42
CA PHE A 996 1.68 32.21 19.14
C PHE A 996 1.52 33.35 18.11
N PRO A 997 2.61 33.94 17.58
CA PRO A 997 2.57 35.24 16.88
C PRO A 997 1.78 35.30 15.56
N TYR A 998 1.38 34.16 14.97
CA TYR A 998 0.54 34.11 13.76
C TYR A 998 -0.91 33.69 14.03
N LEU A 999 -1.18 33.02 15.14
CA LEU A 999 -2.50 32.48 15.44
C LEU A 999 -3.39 33.56 16.05
N SER A 1000 -4.70 33.48 15.81
CA SER A 1000 -5.63 34.44 16.39
C SER A 1000 -5.65 34.35 17.93
N ALA A 1001 -5.98 35.47 18.59
CA ALA A 1001 -5.82 35.65 20.04
C ALA A 1001 -6.51 34.58 20.89
N GLU A 1002 -7.64 34.04 20.40
CA GLU A 1002 -8.39 32.93 20.97
C GLU A 1002 -7.47 31.74 21.33
N TRP A 1003 -6.50 31.39 20.46
CA TRP A 1003 -5.55 30.29 20.74
C TRP A 1003 -4.70 30.53 21.99
N LYS A 1004 -4.25 31.77 22.18
CA LYS A 1004 -3.50 32.16 23.36
C LYS A 1004 -4.43 32.15 24.56
N GLU A 1005 -5.55 32.87 24.50
CA GLU A 1005 -6.51 33.00 25.58
C GLU A 1005 -7.03 31.64 26.09
N HIS A 1006 -7.30 30.69 25.19
CA HIS A 1006 -7.85 29.37 25.53
C HIS A 1006 -6.79 28.46 26.17
N CYS A 1007 -5.53 28.57 25.73
CA CYS A 1007 -4.41 27.91 26.39
C CYS A 1007 -4.02 28.60 27.72
N GLU A 1008 -4.18 29.91 27.85
CA GLU A 1008 -3.84 30.66 29.06
C GLU A 1008 -4.92 30.58 30.15
N ARG A 1009 -6.20 30.47 29.76
CA ARG A 1009 -7.36 30.21 30.63
C ARG A 1009 -7.28 28.81 31.24
N GLU A 1010 -7.20 27.78 30.40
CA GLU A 1010 -7.29 26.38 30.86
C GLU A 1010 -5.96 25.74 31.28
N ARG A 1011 -4.81 26.24 30.79
CA ARG A 1011 -3.43 25.74 31.04
C ARG A 1011 -3.29 24.21 30.95
N LEU A 1012 -4.04 23.55 30.07
CA LEU A 1012 -4.20 22.08 30.04
C LEU A 1012 -2.87 21.31 30.14
N LEU A 1013 -2.92 20.17 30.85
CA LEU A 1013 -1.88 19.14 30.87
C LEU A 1013 -2.47 17.81 30.38
N GLY A 1014 -1.58 16.91 29.95
CA GLY A 1014 -1.88 15.56 29.54
C GLY A 1014 -0.72 14.64 29.91
N VAL A 1015 -0.58 14.41 31.22
CA VAL A 1015 0.38 13.45 31.78
C VAL A 1015 -0.11 12.05 31.41
N SER A 1016 0.71 11.33 30.64
CA SER A 1016 0.48 9.98 30.14
C SER A 1016 1.33 8.96 30.89
N ILE A 1017 0.85 7.71 30.98
CA ILE A 1017 1.62 6.57 31.47
C ILE A 1017 1.83 5.61 30.28
N THR A 1018 3.08 5.46 29.84
CA THR A 1018 3.49 4.39 28.91
C THR A 1018 4.13 3.24 29.69
N GLY A 1019 4.08 2.01 29.16
CA GLY A 1019 4.56 0.82 29.88
C GLY A 1019 3.53 0.12 30.77
N GLN A 1020 2.22 0.38 30.60
CA GLN A 1020 1.20 -0.12 31.54
C GLN A 1020 1.08 -1.66 31.57
N TRP A 1021 1.40 -2.34 30.46
CA TRP A 1021 1.41 -3.80 30.39
C TRP A 1021 2.79 -4.41 30.73
N ASP A 1022 3.82 -3.58 30.90
CA ASP A 1022 5.12 -3.98 31.46
C ASP A 1022 5.12 -3.90 33.00
N SER A 1023 4.25 -3.07 33.59
CA SER A 1023 4.26 -2.77 35.03
C SER A 1023 2.91 -3.12 35.70
N PRO A 1024 2.83 -4.16 36.55
CA PRO A 1024 1.57 -4.55 37.20
C PRO A 1024 1.08 -3.50 38.21
N ARG A 1025 1.96 -2.63 38.73
CA ARG A 1025 1.60 -1.60 39.71
C ARG A 1025 0.66 -0.54 39.12
N VAL A 1026 0.90 -0.08 37.88
CA VAL A 1026 0.02 0.89 37.20
C VAL A 1026 -1.22 0.25 36.56
N ARG A 1027 -1.58 -0.99 36.96
CA ARG A 1027 -2.85 -1.64 36.62
C ARG A 1027 -3.80 -1.76 37.83
N THR A 1028 -3.42 -1.29 39.01
CA THR A 1028 -4.29 -1.29 40.19
C THR A 1028 -5.00 0.07 40.38
N PRO A 1029 -6.30 0.07 40.76
CA PRO A 1029 -7.04 1.30 41.07
C PRO A 1029 -6.36 2.19 42.12
N GLU A 1030 -5.79 1.59 43.17
CA GLU A 1030 -5.17 2.31 44.29
C GLU A 1030 -3.96 3.14 43.84
N VAL A 1031 -3.05 2.54 43.06
CA VAL A 1031 -1.87 3.24 42.52
C VAL A 1031 -2.33 4.29 41.50
N LEU A 1032 -3.24 3.96 40.59
CA LEU A 1032 -3.72 4.90 39.56
C LEU A 1032 -4.37 6.15 40.16
N ASN A 1033 -5.20 6.02 41.20
CA ASN A 1033 -5.73 7.18 41.92
C ASN A 1033 -4.60 7.97 42.60
N ALA A 1034 -3.68 7.32 43.31
CA ALA A 1034 -2.56 8.00 43.96
C ALA A 1034 -1.68 8.79 42.96
N LEU A 1035 -1.52 8.29 41.73
CA LEU A 1035 -0.83 8.99 40.65
C LEU A 1035 -1.64 10.16 40.07
N ARG A 1036 -2.98 10.08 40.03
CA ARG A 1036 -3.80 11.23 39.63
C ARG A 1036 -3.73 12.36 40.65
N GLU A 1037 -3.89 12.05 41.94
CA GLU A 1037 -3.86 13.07 42.99
C GLU A 1037 -2.47 13.71 43.11
N GLU A 1038 -1.37 12.94 42.94
CA GLU A 1038 -0.02 13.48 42.82
C GLU A 1038 0.09 14.53 41.69
N ALA A 1039 -0.45 14.23 40.50
CA ALA A 1039 -0.42 15.16 39.37
C ALA A 1039 -1.25 16.43 39.62
N ILE A 1040 -2.41 16.31 40.29
CA ILE A 1040 -3.25 17.46 40.66
C ILE A 1040 -2.54 18.34 41.70
N THR A 1041 -1.95 17.75 42.75
CA THR A 1041 -1.21 18.47 43.78
C THR A 1041 0.01 19.19 43.21
N VAL A 1042 0.86 18.48 42.45
CA VAL A 1042 2.08 19.04 41.88
C VAL A 1042 1.78 20.13 40.84
N ASN A 1043 0.74 19.97 40.02
CA ASN A 1043 0.35 21.04 39.09
C ASN A 1043 -0.10 22.30 39.85
N THR A 1044 -0.87 22.15 40.94
CA THR A 1044 -1.32 23.29 41.76
C THR A 1044 -0.13 24.02 42.40
N GLU A 1045 0.82 23.29 42.98
CA GLU A 1045 2.04 23.83 43.57
C GLU A 1045 2.90 24.59 42.53
N PHE A 1046 3.16 23.97 41.38
CA PHE A 1046 4.08 24.53 40.37
C PHE A 1046 3.42 25.60 39.49
N ALA A 1047 2.11 25.57 39.28
CA ALA A 1047 1.37 26.67 38.65
C ALA A 1047 1.50 27.96 39.49
N ALA A 1048 1.35 27.86 40.81
CA ALA A 1048 1.57 28.97 41.74
C ALA A 1048 3.03 29.48 41.68
N LYS A 1049 4.03 28.59 41.72
CA LYS A 1049 5.45 28.96 41.56
C LYS A 1049 5.75 29.64 40.21
N PHE A 1050 5.06 29.25 39.14
CA PHE A 1050 5.26 29.84 37.82
C PHE A 1050 4.48 31.14 37.60
N GLY A 1051 3.47 31.42 38.43
CA GLY A 1051 2.59 32.58 38.30
C GLY A 1051 1.54 32.39 37.20
N ILE A 1052 0.97 31.19 37.08
CA ILE A 1052 -0.08 30.84 36.11
C ILE A 1052 -1.28 30.17 36.80
N ASN A 1053 -2.41 30.11 36.10
CA ASN A 1053 -3.59 29.36 36.55
C ASN A 1053 -3.27 27.85 36.69
N PRO A 1054 -3.77 27.17 37.73
CA PRO A 1054 -3.80 25.71 37.78
C PRO A 1054 -4.60 25.11 36.62
N SER A 1055 -4.20 23.92 36.17
CA SER A 1055 -4.68 23.33 34.92
C SER A 1055 -6.04 22.66 35.07
N THR A 1056 -6.99 22.97 34.19
CA THR A 1056 -8.39 22.52 34.32
C THR A 1056 -8.57 21.00 34.16
N ALA A 1057 -7.69 20.34 33.40
CA ALA A 1057 -7.54 18.89 33.34
C ALA A 1057 -6.07 18.51 33.04
N ILE A 1058 -5.57 17.43 33.65
CA ILE A 1058 -4.14 17.13 33.77
C ILE A 1058 -3.74 15.74 33.23
N THR A 1059 -4.56 14.69 33.41
CA THR A 1059 -4.15 13.29 33.14
C THR A 1059 -4.85 12.67 31.94
N CYS A 1060 -4.10 11.90 31.14
CA CYS A 1060 -4.61 11.17 29.96
C CYS A 1060 -3.84 9.85 29.77
N VAL A 1061 -4.12 9.11 28.70
CA VAL A 1061 -3.19 8.09 28.18
C VAL A 1061 -3.04 8.28 26.67
N LYS A 1062 -1.83 8.06 26.16
CA LYS A 1062 -1.50 8.13 24.73
C LYS A 1062 -0.76 6.86 24.29
N PRO A 1063 -1.11 6.26 23.14
CA PRO A 1063 -0.34 5.18 22.53
C PRO A 1063 0.89 5.78 21.82
N SER A 1064 1.93 6.10 22.60
CA SER A 1064 3.03 6.97 22.18
C SER A 1064 4.09 6.27 21.30
N GLY A 1065 3.67 5.77 20.14
CA GLY A 1065 4.37 4.76 19.36
C GLY A 1065 5.81 5.07 18.91
N THR A 1066 6.29 6.32 18.89
CA THR A 1066 7.75 6.58 18.71
C THR A 1066 8.50 6.53 20.04
N LEU A 1067 7.95 7.12 21.10
CA LEU A 1067 8.61 7.19 22.40
C LEU A 1067 8.73 5.80 23.04
N SER A 1068 7.66 5.01 23.02
CA SER A 1068 7.66 3.63 23.56
C SER A 1068 8.71 2.73 22.90
N GLN A 1069 8.99 2.92 21.60
CA GLN A 1069 10.09 2.24 20.90
C GLN A 1069 11.48 2.84 21.23
N MET A 1070 11.57 4.12 21.62
CA MET A 1070 12.83 4.76 22.05
C MET A 1070 13.26 4.31 23.46
N VAL A 1071 12.31 4.25 24.40
CA VAL A 1071 12.57 3.91 25.82
C VAL A 1071 12.37 2.43 26.14
N ASP A 1072 12.01 1.63 25.13
CA ASP A 1072 11.68 0.20 25.26
C ASP A 1072 10.58 -0.06 26.31
N SER A 1073 9.35 0.36 26.00
CA SER A 1073 8.15 0.10 26.82
C SER A 1073 6.99 -0.45 25.97
N SER A 1074 5.98 -1.08 26.60
CA SER A 1074 4.62 -1.14 26.01
C SER A 1074 4.10 0.28 25.72
N SER A 1075 3.21 0.43 24.74
CA SER A 1075 2.87 1.74 24.15
C SER A 1075 1.59 2.32 24.77
N GLY A 1076 1.72 3.22 25.75
CA GLY A 1076 0.57 3.67 26.54
C GLY A 1076 -0.05 2.48 27.29
N MET A 1077 -1.27 2.13 26.90
CA MET A 1077 -2.01 0.94 27.35
C MET A 1077 -2.15 -0.17 26.29
N HIS A 1078 -1.31 -0.20 25.26
CA HIS A 1078 -1.20 -1.35 24.34
C HIS A 1078 -0.21 -2.40 24.88
N PRO A 1079 -0.56 -3.71 24.91
CA PRO A 1079 0.38 -4.78 25.24
C PRO A 1079 1.62 -4.85 24.33
N ARG A 1080 2.63 -5.64 24.72
CA ARG A 1080 3.81 -5.96 23.88
C ARG A 1080 3.39 -6.80 22.66
N HIS A 1081 4.19 -6.81 21.58
CA HIS A 1081 3.76 -7.52 20.37
C HIS A 1081 3.81 -9.06 20.50
N ALA A 1082 4.93 -9.57 21.04
CA ALA A 1082 5.24 -10.98 21.29
C ALA A 1082 6.48 -11.04 22.23
N PRO A 1083 6.88 -12.21 22.77
CA PRO A 1083 8.11 -12.34 23.55
C PRO A 1083 9.36 -11.93 22.75
N TYR A 1084 9.45 -12.41 21.51
CA TYR A 1084 10.49 -12.06 20.55
C TYR A 1084 9.86 -11.64 19.22
N TYR A 1085 10.32 -10.54 18.63
CA TYR A 1085 9.83 -10.06 17.33
C TYR A 1085 10.87 -9.23 16.56
N ILE A 1086 10.78 -9.24 15.23
CA ILE A 1086 11.46 -8.28 14.37
C ILE A 1086 10.62 -7.01 14.32
N ARG A 1087 11.24 -5.87 14.64
CA ARG A 1087 10.73 -4.53 14.34
C ARG A 1087 11.37 -4.05 13.03
N ARG A 1088 10.58 -3.86 11.99
CA ARG A 1088 11.06 -3.37 10.68
C ARG A 1088 10.93 -1.86 10.52
N ILE A 1089 12.01 -1.19 10.11
CA ILE A 1089 12.00 0.27 9.87
C ILE A 1089 12.50 0.61 8.46
N ARG A 1090 11.70 1.42 7.76
CA ARG A 1090 12.03 2.08 6.49
C ARG A 1090 12.99 3.26 6.70
N ILE A 1091 14.05 3.30 5.92
CA ILE A 1091 15.07 4.36 5.87
C ILE A 1091 15.48 4.62 4.41
N SER A 1092 15.94 5.82 4.08
CA SER A 1092 16.34 6.12 2.71
C SER A 1092 17.73 5.59 2.38
N ALA A 1093 17.94 5.20 1.12
CA ALA A 1093 19.24 4.83 0.57
C ALA A 1093 20.31 5.95 0.70
N THR A 1094 19.88 7.21 0.81
CA THR A 1094 20.77 8.39 0.94
C THR A 1094 21.09 8.78 2.38
N ASP A 1095 20.43 8.19 3.39
CA ASP A 1095 20.57 8.56 4.81
C ASP A 1095 21.92 8.06 5.36
N SER A 1096 22.69 8.92 6.02
CA SER A 1096 23.96 8.51 6.65
C SER A 1096 23.81 7.43 7.73
N LEU A 1097 22.67 7.35 8.44
CA LEU A 1097 22.39 6.22 9.33
C LEU A 1097 22.26 4.90 8.55
N PHE A 1098 21.66 4.92 7.35
CA PHE A 1098 21.60 3.74 6.49
C PHE A 1098 22.98 3.37 5.93
N LYS A 1099 23.74 4.35 5.41
CA LYS A 1099 25.13 4.14 4.95
C LYS A 1099 25.97 3.46 6.04
N MET A 1100 25.90 4.01 7.25
CA MET A 1100 26.62 3.51 8.44
C MET A 1100 26.22 2.07 8.81
N LEU A 1101 24.92 1.79 8.97
CA LEU A 1101 24.45 0.48 9.41
C LEU A 1101 24.70 -0.60 8.33
N LYS A 1102 24.54 -0.26 7.05
CA LYS A 1102 24.86 -1.14 5.92
C LYS A 1102 26.33 -1.54 5.88
N ASP A 1103 27.27 -0.60 6.06
CA ASP A 1103 28.70 -0.90 6.09
C ASP A 1103 29.16 -1.55 7.42
N GLN A 1104 28.37 -1.43 8.49
CA GLN A 1104 28.51 -2.25 9.70
C GLN A 1104 27.81 -3.63 9.59
N GLY A 1105 27.29 -4.00 8.40
CA GLY A 1105 26.79 -5.35 8.12
C GLY A 1105 25.36 -5.66 8.58
N VAL A 1106 24.58 -4.64 8.98
CA VAL A 1106 23.20 -4.83 9.43
C VAL A 1106 22.29 -5.33 8.27
N PRO A 1107 21.44 -6.34 8.49
CA PRO A 1107 20.48 -6.82 7.49
C PRO A 1107 19.61 -5.71 6.88
N ASN A 1108 19.55 -5.68 5.55
CA ASN A 1108 18.86 -4.64 4.78
C ASN A 1108 18.21 -5.22 3.52
N PHE A 1109 16.94 -4.84 3.29
CA PHE A 1109 16.11 -5.31 2.18
C PHE A 1109 15.55 -4.11 1.40
N PRO A 1110 15.42 -4.17 0.06
CA PRO A 1110 14.73 -3.12 -0.68
C PRO A 1110 13.23 -3.10 -0.34
N GLU A 1111 12.58 -1.94 -0.45
CA GLU A 1111 11.16 -1.78 -0.20
C GLU A 1111 10.29 -2.67 -1.14
N VAL A 1112 9.09 -3.06 -0.69
CA VAL A 1112 8.21 -3.96 -1.47
C VAL A 1112 7.76 -3.29 -2.77
N GLY A 1113 8.39 -3.72 -3.88
CA GLY A 1113 8.18 -3.15 -5.22
C GLY A 1113 9.43 -2.52 -5.84
N GLN A 1114 10.54 -2.42 -5.10
CA GLN A 1114 11.83 -1.93 -5.58
C GLN A 1114 12.81 -3.10 -5.82
N THR A 1115 13.69 -2.97 -6.81
CA THR A 1115 14.85 -3.85 -7.05
C THR A 1115 15.98 -3.50 -6.06
N ARG A 1116 17.13 -4.20 -6.06
CA ARG A 1116 18.25 -3.81 -5.18
C ARG A 1116 19.12 -2.70 -5.80
N GLU A 1117 19.05 -2.58 -7.11
CA GLU A 1117 19.71 -1.59 -7.95
C GLU A 1117 19.00 -0.22 -7.88
N ASP A 1118 17.66 -0.22 -7.99
CA ASP A 1118 16.85 1.01 -8.10
C ASP A 1118 16.23 1.46 -6.75
N ALA A 1119 16.57 0.80 -5.63
CA ALA A 1119 15.95 1.08 -4.34
C ALA A 1119 16.36 2.44 -3.75
N ASN A 1120 15.39 3.35 -3.63
CA ASN A 1120 15.52 4.61 -2.90
C ASN A 1120 15.22 4.47 -1.39
N THR A 1121 14.58 3.36 -1.00
CA THR A 1121 14.15 3.05 0.37
C THR A 1121 14.51 1.61 0.71
N PHE A 1122 15.15 1.44 1.86
CA PHE A 1122 15.52 0.14 2.42
C PHE A 1122 14.81 -0.09 3.76
N VAL A 1123 14.61 -1.36 4.09
CA VAL A 1123 14.03 -1.84 5.33
C VAL A 1123 15.12 -2.51 6.16
N LEU A 1124 15.33 -2.00 7.37
CA LEU A 1124 16.22 -2.57 8.39
C LEU A 1124 15.43 -3.44 9.37
N GLU A 1125 16.04 -4.53 9.82
CA GLU A 1125 15.46 -5.47 10.78
C GLU A 1125 16.12 -5.35 12.16
N PHE A 1126 15.35 -4.87 13.14
CA PHE A 1126 15.77 -4.79 14.53
C PHE A 1126 15.15 -5.98 15.30
N PRO A 1127 15.94 -6.92 15.83
CA PRO A 1127 15.43 -7.93 16.75
C PRO A 1127 15.09 -7.27 18.09
N VAL A 1128 13.91 -7.60 18.63
CA VAL A 1128 13.42 -7.09 19.92
C VAL A 1128 13.02 -8.28 20.78
N THR A 1129 13.45 -8.27 22.03
CA THR A 1129 12.91 -9.10 23.11
C THR A 1129 12.11 -8.21 24.06
N ALA A 1130 11.06 -8.74 24.67
CA ALA A 1130 10.31 -8.06 25.71
C ALA A 1130 10.88 -8.37 27.11
N PRO A 1131 10.69 -7.47 28.10
CA PRO A 1131 11.03 -7.76 29.50
C PRO A 1131 10.38 -9.05 30.01
N LEU A 1132 11.06 -9.76 30.92
CA LEU A 1132 10.53 -10.96 31.57
C LEU A 1132 9.19 -10.64 32.27
N HIS A 1133 8.22 -11.55 32.15
CA HIS A 1133 6.83 -11.38 32.63
C HIS A 1133 6.04 -10.21 31.98
N SER A 1134 6.47 -9.71 30.81
CA SER A 1134 5.63 -8.83 29.99
C SER A 1134 4.35 -9.52 29.53
N VAL A 1135 3.31 -8.72 29.26
CA VAL A 1135 2.03 -9.18 28.70
C VAL A 1135 1.93 -8.81 27.21
N PHE A 1136 1.52 -9.77 26.36
CA PHE A 1136 1.50 -9.66 24.91
C PHE A 1136 0.10 -9.46 24.32
N LYS A 1137 0.05 -9.00 23.05
CA LYS A 1137 -1.20 -8.68 22.31
C LYS A 1137 -2.18 -9.86 22.17
N ASN A 1138 -1.67 -11.08 22.30
CA ASN A 1138 -2.41 -12.33 22.16
C ASN A 1138 -2.84 -12.90 23.53
N ASP A 1139 -2.25 -12.42 24.62
CA ASP A 1139 -2.54 -12.87 25.99
C ASP A 1139 -3.77 -12.16 26.58
N VAL A 1140 -4.17 -11.03 26.00
CA VAL A 1140 -5.19 -10.11 26.54
C VAL A 1140 -6.35 -10.00 25.57
N SER A 1141 -7.54 -10.45 26.00
CA SER A 1141 -8.76 -10.28 25.23
C SER A 1141 -9.13 -8.81 25.05
N ALA A 1142 -10.02 -8.51 24.10
CA ALA A 1142 -10.53 -7.14 23.95
C ALA A 1142 -11.39 -6.69 25.14
N LEU A 1143 -11.97 -7.63 25.90
CA LEU A 1143 -12.68 -7.33 27.14
C LEU A 1143 -11.73 -6.94 28.27
N GLU A 1144 -10.59 -7.63 28.41
CA GLU A 1144 -9.58 -7.26 29.41
C GLU A 1144 -8.88 -5.95 29.07
N GLN A 1145 -8.66 -5.67 27.77
CA GLN A 1145 -8.25 -4.33 27.31
C GLN A 1145 -9.28 -3.25 27.71
N LEU A 1146 -10.58 -3.54 27.60
CA LEU A 1146 -11.65 -2.60 27.96
C LEU A 1146 -11.85 -2.42 29.47
N GLU A 1147 -11.81 -3.47 30.28
CA GLU A 1147 -11.87 -3.33 31.75
C GLU A 1147 -10.62 -2.64 32.29
N HIS A 1148 -9.42 -2.89 31.75
CA HIS A 1148 -8.23 -2.09 32.05
C HIS A 1148 -8.41 -0.62 31.61
N TRP A 1149 -8.93 -0.37 30.41
CA TRP A 1149 -9.25 0.99 29.95
C TRP A 1149 -10.23 1.71 30.90
N LYS A 1150 -11.23 1.01 31.44
CA LYS A 1150 -12.21 1.53 32.40
C LYS A 1150 -11.63 1.79 33.78
N ILE A 1151 -10.76 0.92 34.29
CA ILE A 1151 -9.96 1.17 35.49
C ILE A 1151 -9.15 2.45 35.29
N VAL A 1152 -8.45 2.58 34.17
CA VAL A 1152 -7.65 3.77 33.85
C VAL A 1152 -8.51 5.02 33.64
N ARG A 1153 -9.70 4.91 33.02
CA ARG A 1153 -10.64 6.02 32.85
C ARG A 1153 -11.11 6.55 34.19
N ASN A 1154 -11.48 5.67 35.12
CA ASN A 1154 -12.09 6.06 36.38
C ASN A 1154 -11.06 6.43 37.46
N CYS A 1155 -9.90 5.77 37.45
CA CYS A 1155 -8.89 5.93 38.49
C CYS A 1155 -7.74 6.87 38.11
N TYR A 1156 -7.46 7.11 36.82
CA TYR A 1156 -6.34 7.99 36.41
C TYR A 1156 -6.75 9.19 35.57
N THR A 1157 -7.44 9.01 34.44
CA THR A 1157 -7.54 10.09 33.43
C THR A 1157 -8.66 11.10 33.72
N GLU A 1158 -8.34 12.38 33.65
CA GLU A 1158 -9.31 13.48 33.63
C GLU A 1158 -9.81 13.78 32.21
N HIS A 1159 -8.99 13.53 31.18
CA HIS A 1159 -9.37 13.66 29.77
C HIS A 1159 -9.97 12.35 29.24
N ASN A 1160 -9.19 11.62 28.44
CA ASN A 1160 -9.54 10.35 27.84
C ASN A 1160 -8.30 9.44 27.78
N PRO A 1161 -8.43 8.12 28.00
CA PRO A 1161 -7.38 7.17 27.69
C PRO A 1161 -7.47 6.82 26.20
N SER A 1162 -6.56 7.36 25.38
CA SER A 1162 -6.47 7.00 23.97
C SER A 1162 -5.91 5.59 23.82
N VAL A 1163 -6.63 4.75 23.08
CA VAL A 1163 -6.25 3.39 22.73
C VAL A 1163 -6.99 2.98 21.45
N THR A 1164 -6.32 2.17 20.63
CA THR A 1164 -6.98 1.32 19.63
C THR A 1164 -7.10 -0.07 20.23
N ILE A 1165 -8.29 -0.47 20.68
CA ILE A 1165 -8.51 -1.82 21.20
C ILE A 1165 -8.37 -2.80 20.03
N SER A 1166 -7.47 -3.79 20.15
CA SER A 1166 -7.31 -4.83 19.14
C SER A 1166 -8.30 -5.95 19.41
N VAL A 1167 -9.29 -6.15 18.54
CA VAL A 1167 -10.42 -7.08 18.76
C VAL A 1167 -10.28 -8.30 17.86
N GLY A 1168 -10.29 -9.48 18.46
CA GLY A 1168 -10.30 -10.76 17.75
C GLY A 1168 -11.70 -11.10 17.22
N GLU A 1169 -11.77 -11.93 16.17
CA GLU A 1169 -13.01 -12.30 15.47
C GLU A 1169 -14.18 -12.67 16.41
N ASN A 1170 -13.90 -13.48 17.44
CA ASN A 1170 -14.90 -14.00 18.38
C ASN A 1170 -15.28 -13.02 19.51
N GLU A 1171 -14.64 -11.85 19.63
CA GLU A 1171 -14.81 -10.94 20.77
C GLU A 1171 -15.74 -9.76 20.47
N TRP A 1172 -15.92 -9.41 19.19
CA TRP A 1172 -16.58 -8.18 18.74
C TRP A 1172 -17.97 -7.93 19.32
N ILE A 1173 -18.77 -8.99 19.54
CA ILE A 1173 -20.12 -8.90 20.13
C ILE A 1173 -20.03 -8.54 21.62
N ALA A 1174 -19.10 -9.14 22.35
CA ALA A 1174 -18.92 -8.86 23.78
C ALA A 1174 -18.33 -7.46 24.01
N VAL A 1175 -17.44 -7.01 23.12
CA VAL A 1175 -16.92 -5.62 23.08
C VAL A 1175 -18.07 -4.62 22.83
N ALA A 1176 -19.01 -4.95 21.93
CA ALA A 1176 -20.19 -4.13 21.67
C ALA A 1176 -21.10 -4.01 22.91
N ASP A 1177 -21.47 -5.14 23.50
CA ASP A 1177 -22.29 -5.21 24.72
C ASP A 1177 -21.64 -4.45 25.87
N TRP A 1178 -20.34 -4.61 26.06
CA TRP A 1178 -19.56 -3.88 27.06
C TRP A 1178 -19.64 -2.37 26.85
N LEU A 1179 -19.44 -1.89 25.62
CA LEU A 1179 -19.47 -0.45 25.31
C LEU A 1179 -20.87 0.13 25.50
N TYR A 1180 -21.90 -0.59 25.10
CA TYR A 1180 -23.27 -0.15 25.26
C TYR A 1180 -23.70 -0.12 26.74
N LYS A 1181 -23.21 -1.04 27.57
CA LYS A 1181 -23.40 -1.02 29.04
C LYS A 1181 -22.63 0.12 29.72
N ASN A 1182 -21.37 0.35 29.34
CA ASN A 1182 -20.48 1.36 29.95
C ASN A 1182 -20.52 2.72 29.21
N TRP A 1183 -21.55 3.00 28.40
CA TRP A 1183 -21.60 4.20 27.53
C TRP A 1183 -21.51 5.53 28.27
N ASN A 1184 -21.88 5.55 29.55
CA ASN A 1184 -21.78 6.72 30.43
C ASN A 1184 -20.34 7.15 30.75
N ILE A 1185 -19.33 6.29 30.51
CA ILE A 1185 -17.91 6.63 30.65
C ILE A 1185 -17.13 6.65 29.33
N VAL A 1186 -17.67 6.04 28.26
CA VAL A 1186 -17.06 6.00 26.92
C VAL A 1186 -16.99 7.41 26.33
N CYS A 1187 -15.76 7.91 26.10
CA CYS A 1187 -15.52 9.20 25.45
C CYS A 1187 -14.86 9.06 24.07
N GLY A 1188 -13.53 8.92 24.03
CA GLY A 1188 -12.76 8.76 22.79
C GLY A 1188 -12.22 7.35 22.66
N LEU A 1189 -12.72 6.54 21.72
CA LEU A 1189 -12.27 5.15 21.57
C LEU A 1189 -12.18 4.70 20.10
N SER A 1190 -11.05 4.07 19.78
CA SER A 1190 -10.75 3.45 18.48
C SER A 1190 -10.60 1.94 18.67
N PHE A 1191 -10.85 1.16 17.61
CA PHE A 1191 -10.80 -0.30 17.63
C PHE A 1191 -10.38 -0.81 16.25
N LEU A 1192 -9.73 -1.97 16.19
CA LEU A 1192 -9.19 -2.56 14.97
C LEU A 1192 -9.25 -4.10 15.06
N PRO A 1193 -9.50 -4.83 13.96
CA PRO A 1193 -9.28 -6.29 13.93
C PRO A 1193 -7.87 -6.68 14.38
N ARG A 1194 -7.72 -7.75 15.17
CA ARG A 1194 -6.43 -8.19 15.75
C ARG A 1194 -5.48 -8.86 14.74
N ASP A 1195 -5.97 -9.37 13.62
CA ASP A 1195 -5.25 -10.32 12.78
C ASP A 1195 -4.07 -9.77 11.96
N ASN A 1196 -3.01 -10.57 11.89
CA ASN A 1196 -1.77 -10.25 11.17
C ASN A 1196 -1.97 -10.34 9.64
N HIS A 1197 -1.89 -9.20 8.92
CA HIS A 1197 -1.73 -9.22 7.46
C HIS A 1197 -0.41 -9.88 7.02
N VAL A 1198 -0.46 -10.80 6.05
CA VAL A 1198 0.73 -11.42 5.43
C VAL A 1198 1.41 -10.45 4.45
N TYR A 1199 2.03 -9.40 4.99
CA TYR A 1199 2.83 -8.44 4.23
C TYR A 1199 4.31 -8.84 4.26
N ARG A 1200 4.95 -8.95 3.08
CA ARG A 1200 6.30 -9.53 2.91
C ARG A 1200 7.41 -8.88 3.76
N LEU A 1201 7.25 -7.61 4.14
CA LEU A 1201 8.13 -6.89 5.07
C LEU A 1201 7.29 -6.23 6.17
N ALA A 1202 6.51 -7.05 6.90
CA ALA A 1202 5.61 -6.58 7.94
C ALA A 1202 6.34 -5.71 8.99
N PRO A 1203 5.78 -4.57 9.45
CA PRO A 1203 6.41 -3.69 10.43
C PRO A 1203 6.77 -4.36 11.76
N TYR A 1204 6.03 -5.40 12.11
CA TYR A 1204 6.30 -6.33 13.21
C TYR A 1204 6.18 -7.76 12.65
N GLU A 1205 7.05 -8.65 13.07
CA GLU A 1205 7.00 -10.09 12.77
C GLU A 1205 7.42 -10.87 14.01
N GLU A 1206 6.55 -11.75 14.48
CA GLU A 1206 6.81 -12.65 15.61
C GLU A 1206 7.83 -13.74 15.24
N ILE A 1207 8.77 -14.05 16.14
CA ILE A 1207 9.88 -14.98 15.90
C ILE A 1207 10.16 -15.85 17.13
N ASP A 1208 10.86 -16.96 16.92
CA ASP A 1208 11.45 -17.74 18.01
C ASP A 1208 12.77 -17.15 18.55
N GLU A 1209 13.20 -17.65 19.70
CA GLU A 1209 14.42 -17.23 20.40
C GLU A 1209 15.70 -17.51 19.60
N ALA A 1210 15.75 -18.61 18.83
CA ALA A 1210 16.93 -18.96 18.04
C ALA A 1210 17.14 -17.99 16.86
N LYS A 1211 16.05 -17.57 16.21
CA LYS A 1211 16.02 -16.51 15.19
C LYS A 1211 16.31 -15.14 15.81
N TYR A 1212 15.82 -14.86 17.03
CA TYR A 1212 16.18 -13.66 17.78
C TYR A 1212 17.69 -13.58 18.04
N GLU A 1213 18.30 -14.61 18.63
CA GLU A 1213 19.74 -14.65 18.92
C GLU A 1213 20.61 -14.58 17.65
N THR A 1214 20.16 -15.22 16.56
CA THR A 1214 20.83 -15.14 15.26
C THR A 1214 20.82 -13.71 14.71
N LEU A 1215 19.71 -12.99 14.85
CA LEU A 1215 19.62 -11.58 14.44
C LEU A 1215 20.34 -10.64 15.41
N ARG A 1216 20.30 -10.90 16.73
CA ARG A 1216 20.93 -10.06 17.76
C ARG A 1216 22.44 -9.93 17.55
N LYS A 1217 23.10 -11.02 17.15
CA LYS A 1217 24.54 -11.05 16.79
C LYS A 1217 24.93 -10.13 15.62
N HIS A 1218 23.98 -9.73 14.78
CA HIS A 1218 24.24 -8.73 13.73
C HIS A 1218 24.29 -7.28 14.25
N TRP A 1219 23.87 -7.06 15.50
CA TRP A 1219 23.81 -5.74 16.15
C TRP A 1219 24.86 -5.56 17.25
N GLU A 1220 25.46 -6.62 17.79
CA GLU A 1220 26.44 -6.57 18.90
C GLU A 1220 27.66 -5.66 18.64
N HIS A 1221 28.14 -5.59 17.39
CA HIS A 1221 29.28 -4.77 16.99
C HIS A 1221 28.91 -3.42 16.37
N VAL A 1222 27.62 -3.05 16.37
CA VAL A 1222 27.14 -1.78 15.81
C VAL A 1222 27.49 -0.63 16.74
N ASP A 1223 28.21 0.34 16.19
CA ASP A 1223 28.69 1.53 16.89
C ASP A 1223 28.08 2.76 16.21
N PHE A 1224 27.20 3.47 16.92
CA PHE A 1224 26.54 4.67 16.42
C PHE A 1224 27.42 5.92 16.47
N SER A 1225 28.51 5.96 17.25
CA SER A 1225 29.45 7.10 17.26
C SER A 1225 30.06 7.34 15.87
N LYS A 1226 30.16 6.28 15.08
CA LYS A 1226 30.60 6.31 13.68
C LYS A 1226 29.69 7.11 12.75
N ILE A 1227 28.48 7.55 13.16
CA ILE A 1227 27.60 8.35 12.27
C ILE A 1227 28.32 9.59 11.74
N MET A 1228 29.20 10.17 12.55
CA MET A 1228 30.01 11.37 12.26
C MET A 1228 31.12 11.11 11.23
N ALA A 1229 31.45 9.83 10.95
CA ALA A 1229 32.35 9.42 9.87
C ALA A 1229 31.62 9.28 8.51
N TYR A 1230 30.28 9.23 8.51
CA TYR A 1230 29.44 9.21 7.30
C TYR A 1230 28.84 10.60 7.01
N GLU A 1231 28.48 11.34 8.06
CA GLU A 1231 27.82 12.64 7.99
C GLU A 1231 28.82 13.78 8.27
N LYS A 1232 29.56 14.20 7.24
CA LYS A 1232 30.54 15.31 7.31
C LYS A 1232 29.93 16.72 7.24
N ALA A 1233 28.64 16.79 6.95
CA ALA A 1233 27.83 18.00 6.86
C ALA A 1233 26.38 17.60 7.17
N ASP A 1234 25.49 18.56 7.40
CA ASP A 1234 24.11 18.32 7.82
C ASP A 1234 23.25 17.57 6.77
N GLU A 1235 23.31 16.24 6.81
CA GLU A 1235 22.45 15.34 6.04
C GLU A 1235 21.15 14.98 6.79
N GLN A 1236 20.79 15.68 7.88
CA GLN A 1236 19.66 15.27 8.73
C GLN A 1236 18.30 15.42 8.04
N ASP A 1237 17.81 14.32 7.47
CA ASP A 1237 16.44 14.14 7.01
C ASP A 1237 15.52 13.83 8.20
N LEU A 1238 15.26 14.85 9.04
CA LEU A 1238 14.46 14.76 10.27
C LEU A 1238 13.01 14.34 9.98
N LYS A 1239 12.80 13.02 9.92
CA LYS A 1239 11.52 12.31 9.74
C LYS A 1239 10.74 12.57 8.44
N ARG A 1240 11.28 13.30 7.46
CA ARG A 1240 10.63 13.58 6.14
C ARG A 1240 9.22 14.20 6.24
N GLU A 1241 8.99 15.01 7.25
CA GLU A 1241 8.08 16.16 7.12
C GLU A 1241 8.90 17.26 6.45
N LEU A 1242 8.59 17.59 5.19
CA LEU A 1242 9.25 18.73 4.53
C LEU A 1242 8.62 20.01 5.07
N ALA A 1243 9.19 20.49 6.17
CA ALA A 1243 8.79 21.74 6.80
C ALA A 1243 8.87 22.91 5.79
N CYS A 1244 8.17 23.99 6.14
CA CYS A 1244 7.93 25.13 5.26
C CYS A 1244 9.20 25.73 4.62
N ALA A 1245 9.06 26.19 3.37
CA ALA A 1245 9.95 27.17 2.77
C ALA A 1245 9.83 28.54 3.47
N GLY A 1246 10.76 28.87 4.38
CA GLY A 1246 10.66 30.11 5.14
C GLY A 1246 11.96 30.77 5.63
N GLY A 1247 12.10 32.06 5.35
CA GLY A 1247 13.24 32.95 5.62
C GLY A 1247 13.53 33.31 7.08
N VAL A 1248 12.85 32.67 8.03
CA VAL A 1248 13.28 32.62 9.45
C VAL A 1248 14.11 31.34 9.72
N CYS A 1249 14.25 30.48 8.71
CA CYS A 1249 15.48 29.73 8.49
C CYS A 1249 16.36 30.58 7.55
N GLU A 1250 17.44 31.14 8.10
CA GLU A 1250 18.57 31.60 7.28
C GLU A 1250 19.05 30.49 6.32
N ILE A 1251 19.72 30.88 5.24
CA ILE A 1251 20.38 29.98 4.29
C ILE A 1251 21.74 29.53 4.84
#